data_AF-A0A969SQR1-F1
#
_entry.id   AF-A0A969SQR1-F1
#
_cell.length_a   1.000
_cell.length_b   1.000
_cell.length_c   1.000
_cell.angle_alpha   90.00
_cell.angle_beta   90.00
_cell.angle_gamma   90.00
#
_symmetry.space_group_name_H-M   'P 1'
#
loop_
_entity.id
_entity.type
_entity.pdbx_description
1 polymer ?
#
loop_
_entity_poly.entity_id
_entity_poly.type
_entity_poly.pdbx_seq_one_letter_code
_entity_poly.pdbx_strand_id
1 'polypeptide(L)'
;MKLKFSIFILSIFTSIFIVPKAQAQITPTPNDANTIVNQTGNTFTITGGTQVDKNLFHSLQKFGLNENQIADFVTNPGTQNVLGRITGGDASVINGLIKITGSDANLYLMNPAGIIFGSGAKLDVPGSFTATTANGIGFGDNKWFNGFGDNNYAELMGEPNSFAFTMSEPGAIANDGFGNLAVKPGKNLTFIGGTVVNTRELRATGGNVINATVSGEQIVKITQPGNILSLEVQPSSISPSLPNNWSLSILTLPQLLTGGGVTNATGLTISGDEVKLTGSGLKIENGDLLIDGLSAGNATLSSSRNLISVGQSGQGLTTSGNLNLLAQDTINLFDSAAINELFILQAGGNLKVQGIQNIDIQLNNEKSIFQTGGNLDLVSDGTITGNARFITGGNFNVQNLSGGAGNFTSSFLSDIGANSTGIISSNGDVNFGNYQGSSLKVEAKGSISGGDIKITQPNVSLVGTDSDIAILKNSSSLILRAGLTELRNPASSSLTTVEGSTFTNTNTSTLPGNITVGNITIEPSTNDEILGSVIFSAKNNINVNGNISVGNFGLYGTFNGINSPLSLNSSEGNISVIGDIDAGNTILSAAKDINIENINSISSENGLGSGDDFAFLSSKTGKITVNTIRVPFGSIDINAADVFQAKGTFLGSFTFSGPSDVPISIQAQQNINIQHGGVKLTDGIAVEKDTAGNTIYRVKADGRRVFFRGRGDDSQIIFVDENGNPVPDRPITVNSVAFDVNSISTDESFTAGLIVKKGGVDAGLYGAFGDTFLSGSSDINVVGIPKPIQPNPDGEIVQRQLNQDEKNSICPPQTTVAFNQGKNTRGGQTTTISQPQNKDTCTTVNKDNILKIAQ
;
A
#
# COMPACT_ATOMS: atom_id res chain seq x y z
N MET A 1 -9.05 60.26 -62.15
CA MET A 1 -7.90 60.12 -63.08
C MET A 1 -7.72 58.63 -63.36
N LYS A 2 -7.45 58.18 -64.60
CA LYS A 2 -7.37 56.74 -64.92
C LYS A 2 -6.02 56.15 -64.50
N LEU A 3 -6.01 54.99 -63.84
CA LEU A 3 -4.85 54.11 -63.74
C LEU A 3 -5.21 52.73 -64.30
N LYS A 4 -4.25 52.04 -64.92
CA LYS A 4 -4.50 50.83 -65.72
C LYS A 4 -4.33 49.56 -64.87
N PHE A 5 -5.23 48.60 -65.05
CA PHE A 5 -4.93 47.20 -64.73
C PHE A 5 -3.85 46.68 -65.70
N SER A 6 -2.91 45.89 -65.20
CA SER A 6 -1.97 45.12 -66.02
C SER A 6 -1.79 43.76 -65.36
N ILE A 7 -1.96 42.69 -66.13
CA ILE A 7 -1.91 41.31 -65.65
C ILE A 7 -0.48 40.82 -65.77
N PHE A 8 0.05 40.25 -64.68
CA PHE A 8 1.30 39.49 -64.71
C PHE A 8 1.03 38.07 -64.23
N ILE A 9 1.18 37.10 -65.13
CA ILE A 9 1.12 35.67 -64.80
C ILE A 9 2.52 35.25 -64.36
N LEU A 10 2.70 35.04 -63.05
CA LEU A 10 3.94 34.49 -62.51
C LEU A 10 3.82 32.96 -62.44
N SER A 11 4.52 32.26 -63.33
CA SER A 11 4.58 30.80 -63.29
C SER A 11 5.48 30.34 -62.15
N ILE A 12 4.88 29.88 -61.06
CA ILE A 12 5.61 29.25 -59.95
C ILE A 12 5.87 27.80 -60.34
N PHE A 13 7.13 27.50 -60.68
CA PHE A 13 7.61 26.13 -60.77
C PHE A 13 7.68 25.52 -59.36
N THR A 14 6.62 24.83 -58.95
CA THR A 14 6.65 23.95 -57.77
C THR A 14 7.54 22.75 -58.05
N SER A 15 8.84 22.89 -57.75
CA SER A 15 9.76 21.77 -57.74
C SER A 15 9.37 20.83 -56.59
N ILE A 16 8.57 19.82 -56.91
CA ILE A 16 8.19 18.77 -55.96
C ILE A 16 9.45 17.95 -55.70
N PHE A 17 10.12 18.21 -54.57
CA PHE A 17 11.09 17.29 -54.01
C PHE A 17 10.36 16.02 -53.57
N ILE A 18 10.24 15.07 -54.50
CA ILE A 18 9.85 13.69 -54.19
C ILE A 18 11.02 13.10 -53.42
N VAL A 19 10.98 13.22 -52.09
CA VAL A 19 11.83 12.43 -51.20
C VAL A 19 11.50 10.96 -51.50
N PRO A 20 12.45 10.15 -52.00
CA PRO A 20 12.15 8.78 -52.34
C PRO A 20 11.80 8.03 -51.06
N LYS A 21 10.57 7.49 -50.98
CA LYS A 21 10.19 6.58 -49.91
C LYS A 21 11.21 5.44 -49.85
N ALA A 22 11.77 5.18 -48.68
CA ALA A 22 12.70 4.06 -48.49
C ALA A 22 12.01 2.76 -48.91
N GLN A 23 12.46 2.17 -50.01
CA GLN A 23 12.01 0.83 -50.40
C GLN A 23 12.75 -0.19 -49.56
N ALA A 24 12.02 -1.06 -48.86
CA ALA A 24 12.64 -2.19 -48.19
C ALA A 24 13.34 -3.09 -49.22
N GLN A 25 14.65 -3.22 -49.05
CA GLN A 25 15.55 -4.00 -49.90
C GLN A 25 16.60 -4.67 -49.00
N ILE A 26 16.99 -5.90 -49.35
CA ILE A 26 18.12 -6.58 -48.74
C ILE A 26 19.23 -6.64 -49.78
N THR A 27 20.37 -6.03 -49.48
CA THR A 27 21.54 -5.97 -50.39
C THR A 27 22.81 -6.39 -49.64
N PRO A 28 23.68 -7.23 -50.24
CA PRO A 28 24.95 -7.60 -49.62
C PRO A 28 25.93 -6.43 -49.61
N THR A 29 26.83 -6.38 -48.62
CA THR A 29 27.97 -5.46 -48.63
C THR A 29 28.95 -5.91 -49.75
N PRO A 30 29.32 -5.04 -50.71
CA PRO A 30 30.22 -5.44 -51.79
C PRO A 30 31.58 -5.93 -51.27
N ASN A 31 32.04 -7.06 -51.79
CA ASN A 31 33.32 -7.71 -51.47
C ASN A 31 33.51 -8.14 -49.99
N ASP A 32 32.45 -8.20 -49.19
CA ASP A 32 32.53 -8.49 -47.76
C ASP A 32 31.66 -9.67 -47.34
N ALA A 33 32.15 -10.44 -46.37
CA ALA A 33 31.60 -11.69 -45.84
C ALA A 33 31.18 -12.76 -46.89
N ASN A 34 31.43 -12.58 -48.19
CA ASN A 34 30.93 -13.45 -49.27
C ASN A 34 29.40 -13.66 -49.23
N THR A 35 28.63 -12.64 -48.80
CA THR A 35 27.17 -12.75 -48.66
C THR A 35 26.46 -12.66 -50.02
N ILE A 36 25.56 -13.61 -50.28
CA ILE A 36 24.77 -13.68 -51.51
C ILE A 36 23.30 -13.51 -51.13
N VAL A 37 22.57 -12.67 -51.88
CA VAL A 37 21.13 -12.44 -51.67
C VAL A 37 20.42 -12.67 -53.00
N ASN A 38 19.54 -13.67 -53.06
CA ASN A 38 18.73 -13.97 -54.24
C ASN A 38 17.24 -13.75 -53.90
N GLN A 39 16.58 -12.83 -54.61
CA GLN A 39 15.14 -12.61 -54.44
C GLN A 39 14.35 -13.48 -55.42
N THR A 40 13.43 -14.30 -54.90
CA THR A 40 12.43 -15.05 -55.67
C THR A 40 11.04 -14.67 -55.18
N GLY A 41 10.34 -13.83 -55.94
CA GLY A 41 9.06 -13.26 -55.51
C GLY A 41 9.24 -12.40 -54.24
N ASN A 42 8.56 -12.79 -53.16
CA ASN A 42 8.63 -12.11 -51.86
C ASN A 42 9.76 -12.62 -50.95
N THR A 43 10.45 -13.70 -51.31
CA THR A 43 11.50 -14.31 -50.48
C THR A 43 12.88 -13.84 -50.93
N PHE A 44 13.63 -13.22 -50.02
CA PHE A 44 15.06 -12.99 -50.10
C PHE A 44 15.79 -14.17 -49.46
N THR A 45 16.31 -15.06 -50.29
CA THR A 45 17.15 -16.18 -49.83
C THR A 45 18.57 -15.68 -49.66
N ILE A 46 19.07 -15.70 -48.43
CA ILE A 46 20.41 -15.25 -48.03
C ILE A 46 21.31 -16.49 -47.90
N THR A 47 22.36 -16.56 -48.70
CA THR A 47 23.30 -17.69 -48.82
C THR A 47 24.74 -17.19 -48.90
N GLY A 48 25.70 -18.10 -49.08
CA GLY A 48 27.12 -17.78 -48.98
C GLY A 48 27.44 -17.48 -47.52
N GLY A 49 27.98 -16.30 -47.26
CA GLY A 49 28.50 -15.95 -45.94
C GLY A 49 29.89 -16.52 -45.72
N THR A 50 30.51 -16.14 -44.60
CA THR A 50 31.85 -16.61 -44.21
C THR A 50 31.72 -17.42 -42.94
N GLN A 51 31.94 -18.73 -43.06
CA GLN A 51 31.89 -19.66 -41.93
C GLN A 51 33.25 -19.70 -41.23
N VAL A 52 33.28 -19.45 -39.92
CA VAL A 52 34.47 -19.65 -39.07
C VAL A 52 34.02 -20.34 -37.78
N ASP A 53 34.66 -21.47 -37.46
CA ASP A 53 34.15 -22.42 -36.47
C ASP A 53 32.65 -22.71 -36.73
N LYS A 54 31.76 -22.41 -35.76
CA LYS A 54 30.31 -22.62 -35.90
C LYS A 54 29.54 -21.32 -36.17
N ASN A 55 30.24 -20.22 -36.42
CA ASN A 55 29.68 -18.91 -36.69
C ASN A 55 29.61 -18.68 -38.21
N LEU A 56 28.41 -18.36 -38.72
CA LEU A 56 28.19 -17.93 -40.09
C LEU A 56 28.02 -16.41 -40.13
N PHE A 57 29.01 -15.72 -40.67
CA PHE A 57 28.98 -14.26 -40.78
C PHE A 57 28.38 -13.82 -42.11
N HIS A 58 27.44 -12.87 -42.04
CA HIS A 58 26.85 -12.16 -43.16
C HIS A 58 27.06 -10.65 -43.04
N SER A 59 27.21 -9.99 -44.18
CA SER A 59 27.35 -8.54 -44.25
C SER A 59 26.44 -7.98 -45.34
N LEU A 60 25.60 -7.04 -44.93
CA LEU A 60 24.55 -6.44 -45.74
C LEU A 60 24.75 -4.93 -45.77
N GLN A 61 24.61 -4.31 -46.93
CA GLN A 61 24.60 -2.85 -47.03
C GLN A 61 23.26 -2.31 -46.53
N LYS A 62 22.15 -2.99 -46.89
CA LYS A 62 20.79 -2.69 -46.40
C LYS A 62 20.08 -3.97 -46.00
N PHE A 63 19.26 -3.89 -44.96
CA PHE A 63 18.35 -4.97 -44.55
C PHE A 63 17.03 -4.38 -44.08
N GLY A 64 15.96 -4.68 -44.81
CA GLY A 64 14.58 -4.36 -44.44
C GLY A 64 13.59 -5.23 -45.20
N LEU A 65 12.38 -5.35 -44.67
CA LEU A 65 11.29 -6.16 -45.23
C LEU A 65 9.98 -5.36 -45.25
N ASN A 66 9.26 -5.41 -46.38
CA ASN A 66 7.85 -5.04 -46.43
C ASN A 66 6.96 -6.15 -45.86
N GLU A 67 5.66 -5.87 -45.73
CA GLU A 67 4.67 -6.88 -45.39
C GLU A 67 4.68 -8.05 -46.39
N ASN A 68 4.50 -9.27 -45.88
CA ASN A 68 4.52 -10.52 -46.66
C ASN A 68 5.85 -10.84 -47.37
N GLN A 69 6.94 -10.11 -47.08
CA GLN A 69 8.30 -10.47 -47.50
C GLN A 69 8.99 -11.36 -46.45
N ILE A 70 9.94 -12.17 -46.90
CA ILE A 70 10.68 -13.15 -46.08
C ILE A 70 12.18 -12.95 -46.28
N ALA A 71 12.96 -12.82 -45.21
CA ALA A 71 14.40 -13.03 -45.22
C ALA A 71 14.70 -14.44 -44.71
N ASP A 72 15.18 -15.32 -45.59
CA ASP A 72 15.49 -16.72 -45.26
C ASP A 72 17.01 -16.93 -45.28
N PHE A 73 17.62 -16.94 -44.09
CA PHE A 73 19.04 -17.25 -43.89
C PHE A 73 19.26 -18.76 -44.00
N VAL A 74 19.83 -19.19 -45.13
CA VAL A 74 20.07 -20.62 -45.41
C VAL A 74 21.47 -20.98 -44.94
N THR A 75 21.52 -21.87 -43.95
CA THR A 75 22.70 -22.26 -43.19
C THR A 75 23.12 -23.70 -43.49
N ASN A 76 24.37 -24.03 -43.19
CA ASN A 76 24.87 -25.41 -43.25
C ASN A 76 24.57 -26.15 -41.93
N PRO A 77 24.36 -27.49 -41.96
CA PRO A 77 24.29 -28.30 -40.75
C PRO A 77 25.51 -28.10 -39.85
N GLY A 78 25.30 -27.93 -38.55
CA GLY A 78 26.37 -27.66 -37.57
C GLY A 78 26.65 -26.18 -37.29
N THR A 79 26.06 -25.25 -38.05
CA THR A 79 26.03 -23.81 -37.69
C THR A 79 25.34 -23.65 -36.32
N GLN A 80 25.95 -22.89 -35.39
CA GLN A 80 25.34 -22.58 -34.09
C GLN A 80 24.92 -21.12 -33.97
N ASN A 81 25.63 -20.19 -34.64
CA ASN A 81 25.28 -18.77 -34.66
C ASN A 81 25.32 -18.24 -36.10
N VAL A 82 24.30 -17.48 -36.49
CA VAL A 82 24.31 -16.63 -37.68
C VAL A 82 24.46 -15.17 -37.21
N LEU A 83 25.39 -14.43 -37.79
CA LEU A 83 25.66 -13.04 -37.43
C LEU A 83 25.56 -12.13 -38.65
N GLY A 84 24.50 -11.33 -38.73
CA GLY A 84 24.30 -10.34 -39.80
C GLY A 84 24.63 -8.93 -39.33
N ARG A 85 25.57 -8.25 -40.01
CA ARG A 85 25.79 -6.80 -39.84
C ARG A 85 25.17 -5.99 -40.98
N ILE A 86 24.66 -4.80 -40.65
CA ILE A 86 24.23 -3.77 -41.61
C ILE A 86 25.29 -2.66 -41.63
N THR A 87 25.80 -2.34 -42.83
CA THR A 87 26.95 -1.44 -43.02
C THR A 87 26.61 -0.10 -43.67
N GLY A 88 25.45 0.04 -44.32
CA GLY A 88 25.16 1.13 -45.25
C GLY A 88 24.59 2.43 -44.68
N GLY A 89 24.42 2.54 -43.35
CA GLY A 89 23.91 3.75 -42.69
C GLY A 89 22.39 3.86 -42.55
N ASP A 90 21.61 3.04 -43.27
CA ASP A 90 20.15 3.02 -43.15
C ASP A 90 19.68 2.15 -41.97
N ALA A 91 18.68 2.62 -41.23
CA ALA A 91 18.00 1.85 -40.20
C ALA A 91 17.18 0.69 -40.79
N SER A 92 17.11 -0.44 -40.07
CA SER A 92 16.45 -1.65 -40.54
C SER A 92 14.95 -1.65 -40.24
N VAL A 93 14.12 -1.33 -41.24
CA VAL A 93 12.65 -1.44 -41.14
C VAL A 93 12.21 -2.86 -41.53
N ILE A 94 11.69 -3.62 -40.58
CA ILE A 94 11.36 -5.04 -40.67
C ILE A 94 9.85 -5.21 -40.46
N ASN A 95 9.09 -5.32 -41.55
CA ASN A 95 7.63 -5.52 -41.52
C ASN A 95 7.23 -6.92 -42.02
N GLY A 96 8.16 -7.89 -42.02
CA GLY A 96 7.96 -9.24 -42.56
C GLY A 96 8.64 -10.34 -41.73
N LEU A 97 8.77 -11.54 -42.31
CA LEU A 97 9.30 -12.73 -41.63
C LEU A 97 10.83 -12.81 -41.73
N ILE A 98 11.52 -12.91 -40.60
CA ILE A 98 12.93 -13.35 -40.54
C ILE A 98 12.96 -14.83 -40.18
N LYS A 99 13.71 -15.63 -40.96
CA LYS A 99 13.75 -17.09 -40.86
C LYS A 99 15.18 -17.63 -40.99
N ILE A 100 15.46 -18.74 -40.31
CA ILE A 100 16.66 -19.56 -40.53
C ILE A 100 16.24 -20.93 -41.06
N THR A 101 17.00 -21.46 -42.02
CA THR A 101 16.83 -22.80 -42.60
C THR A 101 18.15 -23.57 -42.56
N GLY A 102 18.11 -24.88 -42.29
CA GLY A 102 19.27 -25.78 -42.43
C GLY A 102 20.05 -26.10 -41.15
N SER A 103 19.79 -25.38 -40.05
CA SER A 103 20.38 -25.63 -38.73
C SER A 103 19.50 -25.08 -37.60
N ASP A 104 19.79 -25.47 -36.36
CA ASP A 104 19.11 -24.96 -35.16
C ASP A 104 19.72 -23.64 -34.61
N ALA A 105 20.39 -22.87 -35.47
CA ALA A 105 21.24 -21.74 -35.08
C ALA A 105 20.49 -20.56 -34.43
N ASN A 106 21.20 -19.87 -33.54
CA ASN A 106 20.85 -18.52 -33.06
C ASN A 106 21.05 -17.49 -34.18
N LEU A 107 20.37 -16.35 -34.09
CA LEU A 107 20.56 -15.21 -35.00
C LEU A 107 20.89 -13.93 -34.22
N TYR A 108 22.01 -13.31 -34.57
CA TYR A 108 22.41 -11.98 -34.11
C TYR A 108 22.30 -10.98 -35.28
N LEU A 109 21.52 -9.91 -35.10
CA LEU A 109 21.33 -8.86 -36.08
C LEU A 109 21.84 -7.52 -35.53
N MET A 110 22.88 -6.97 -36.16
CA MET A 110 23.56 -5.75 -35.74
C MET A 110 23.35 -4.62 -36.75
N ASN A 111 22.65 -3.55 -36.36
CA ASN A 111 22.54 -2.32 -37.14
C ASN A 111 22.68 -1.06 -36.24
N PRO A 112 23.85 -0.40 -36.22
CA PRO A 112 24.06 0.82 -35.42
C PRO A 112 23.13 1.99 -35.74
N ALA A 113 22.59 2.06 -36.97
CA ALA A 113 21.67 3.11 -37.38
C ALA A 113 20.24 2.97 -36.80
N GLY A 114 19.92 1.83 -36.18
CA GLY A 114 18.62 1.55 -35.58
C GLY A 114 17.85 0.41 -36.25
N ILE A 115 16.85 -0.12 -35.54
CA ILE A 115 16.02 -1.25 -35.98
C ILE A 115 14.55 -0.96 -35.64
N ILE A 116 13.63 -1.16 -36.60
CA ILE A 116 12.19 -1.10 -36.38
C ILE A 116 11.56 -2.44 -36.75
N PHE A 117 10.83 -3.05 -35.83
CA PHE A 117 9.91 -4.14 -36.08
C PHE A 117 8.49 -3.56 -36.23
N GLY A 118 7.92 -3.70 -37.44
CA GLY A 118 6.58 -3.23 -37.80
C GLY A 118 5.49 -4.28 -37.58
N SER A 119 4.25 -3.96 -37.97
CA SER A 119 3.07 -4.78 -37.69
C SER A 119 3.07 -6.20 -38.27
N GLY A 120 3.80 -6.44 -39.36
CA GLY A 120 3.97 -7.75 -39.97
C GLY A 120 5.24 -8.50 -39.53
N ALA A 121 6.04 -7.94 -38.61
CA ALA A 121 7.28 -8.52 -38.15
C ALA A 121 7.05 -9.89 -37.46
N LYS A 122 7.79 -10.92 -37.91
CA LYS A 122 7.70 -12.29 -37.38
C LYS A 122 9.08 -12.95 -37.38
N LEU A 123 9.27 -13.93 -36.49
CA LEU A 123 10.49 -14.73 -36.38
C LEU A 123 10.15 -16.22 -36.56
N ASP A 124 10.84 -16.91 -37.48
CA ASP A 124 10.98 -18.37 -37.53
C ASP A 124 12.46 -18.72 -37.36
N VAL A 125 12.98 -18.38 -36.17
CA VAL A 125 14.35 -18.67 -35.75
C VAL A 125 14.34 -19.94 -34.89
N PRO A 126 15.09 -21.01 -35.25
CA PRO A 126 15.21 -22.21 -34.44
C PRO A 126 15.96 -22.03 -33.11
N GLY A 127 16.99 -21.19 -33.11
CA GLY A 127 17.73 -20.77 -31.91
C GLY A 127 17.12 -19.56 -31.20
N SER A 128 17.97 -18.83 -30.48
CA SER A 128 17.65 -17.54 -29.87
C SER A 128 17.78 -16.40 -30.88
N PHE A 129 17.07 -15.29 -30.66
CA PHE A 129 17.18 -14.08 -31.50
C PHE A 129 17.72 -12.89 -30.69
N THR A 130 18.78 -12.27 -31.20
CA THR A 130 19.37 -11.04 -30.64
C THR A 130 19.35 -9.94 -31.69
N ALA A 131 18.83 -8.77 -31.35
CA ALA A 131 18.92 -7.56 -32.17
C ALA A 131 19.67 -6.47 -31.39
N THR A 132 20.61 -5.77 -32.05
CA THR A 132 21.43 -4.74 -31.39
C THR A 132 21.79 -3.57 -32.30
N THR A 133 21.98 -2.42 -31.68
CA THR A 133 22.56 -1.22 -32.31
C THR A 133 23.99 -0.94 -31.83
N ALA A 134 24.64 -1.92 -31.19
CA ALA A 134 26.08 -1.91 -30.94
C ALA A 134 26.87 -1.80 -32.26
N ASN A 135 28.04 -1.16 -32.23
CA ASN A 135 28.94 -1.09 -33.40
C ASN A 135 30.03 -2.17 -33.40
N GLY A 136 29.98 -3.12 -32.47
CA GLY A 136 30.72 -4.38 -32.55
C GLY A 136 30.17 -5.48 -31.64
N ILE A 137 30.29 -6.74 -32.07
CA ILE A 137 30.02 -7.94 -31.27
C ILE A 137 31.36 -8.61 -30.94
N GLY A 138 31.63 -8.84 -29.65
CA GLY A 138 32.90 -9.35 -29.15
C GLY A 138 32.92 -10.87 -28.98
N PHE A 139 34.07 -11.47 -29.30
CA PHE A 139 34.35 -12.92 -29.22
C PHE A 139 35.42 -13.27 -28.17
N GLY A 140 35.66 -12.36 -27.21
CA GLY A 140 36.77 -12.48 -26.25
C GLY A 140 38.10 -12.02 -26.85
N ASP A 141 39.17 -12.07 -26.05
CA ASP A 141 40.56 -11.72 -26.41
C ASP A 141 40.72 -10.44 -27.28
N ASN A 142 39.93 -9.38 -27.04
CA ASN A 142 39.97 -8.14 -27.81
C ASN A 142 39.57 -8.27 -29.31
N LYS A 143 38.86 -9.34 -29.68
CA LYS A 143 38.39 -9.63 -31.05
C LYS A 143 36.95 -9.15 -31.25
N TRP A 144 36.72 -8.38 -32.31
CA TRP A 144 35.43 -7.76 -32.61
C TRP A 144 34.94 -8.11 -34.03
N PHE A 145 33.70 -8.56 -34.14
CA PHE A 145 32.90 -8.45 -35.36
C PHE A 145 32.37 -7.02 -35.44
N ASN A 146 33.04 -6.17 -36.22
CA ASN A 146 32.74 -4.75 -36.34
C ASN A 146 31.45 -4.51 -37.13
N GLY A 147 30.67 -3.50 -36.76
CA GLY A 147 29.56 -2.98 -37.58
C GLY A 147 30.04 -2.16 -38.79
N PHE A 148 31.19 -1.48 -38.66
CA PHE A 148 31.79 -0.64 -39.70
C PHE A 148 33.21 -1.11 -40.08
N GLY A 149 33.69 -0.74 -41.27
CA GLY A 149 35.02 -1.10 -41.76
C GLY A 149 35.22 -2.62 -41.95
N ASP A 150 36.47 -3.05 -42.13
CA ASP A 150 36.82 -4.45 -42.41
C ASP A 150 36.76 -5.35 -41.15
N ASN A 151 36.73 -6.67 -41.37
CA ASN A 151 36.71 -7.69 -40.32
C ASN A 151 37.74 -8.80 -40.60
N ASN A 152 38.53 -9.16 -39.58
CA ASN A 152 39.37 -10.36 -39.62
C ASN A 152 38.55 -11.60 -39.21
N TYR A 153 37.72 -12.10 -40.11
CA TYR A 153 36.79 -13.20 -39.84
C TYR A 153 37.46 -14.43 -39.20
N ALA A 154 38.70 -14.74 -39.57
CA ALA A 154 39.44 -15.91 -39.09
C ALA A 154 39.71 -15.92 -37.58
N GLU A 155 39.62 -14.77 -36.91
CA GLU A 155 39.81 -14.66 -35.44
C GLU A 155 38.50 -14.81 -34.66
N LEU A 156 37.33 -14.73 -35.33
CA LEU A 156 36.00 -14.70 -34.72
C LEU A 156 35.43 -16.11 -34.42
N MET A 157 36.25 -16.91 -33.73
CA MET A 157 35.91 -18.26 -33.26
C MET A 157 35.25 -18.22 -31.87
N GLY A 158 34.48 -19.26 -31.51
CA GLY A 158 33.80 -19.34 -30.21
C GLY A 158 32.48 -18.54 -30.16
N GLU A 159 31.95 -18.33 -28.95
CA GLU A 159 30.62 -17.73 -28.75
C GLU A 159 30.67 -16.19 -28.61
N PRO A 160 29.70 -15.46 -29.20
CA PRO A 160 29.46 -14.05 -28.90
C PRO A 160 29.25 -13.81 -27.40
N ASN A 161 29.98 -12.87 -26.81
CA ASN A 161 29.95 -12.62 -25.36
C ASN A 161 29.81 -11.16 -24.95
N SER A 162 29.93 -10.22 -25.89
CA SER A 162 29.88 -8.78 -25.59
C SER A 162 29.41 -7.93 -26.77
N PHE A 163 28.97 -6.72 -26.46
CA PHE A 163 28.46 -5.72 -27.39
C PHE A 163 29.12 -4.37 -27.07
N ALA A 164 29.79 -3.77 -28.04
CA ALA A 164 30.48 -2.49 -27.86
C ALA A 164 29.67 -1.34 -28.48
N PHE A 165 29.46 -0.31 -27.66
CA PHE A 165 28.79 0.94 -27.98
C PHE A 165 29.82 2.07 -27.87
N THR A 166 30.71 2.19 -28.86
CA THR A 166 31.76 3.24 -28.88
C THR A 166 31.24 4.63 -29.25
N MET A 167 29.97 4.70 -29.64
CA MET A 167 29.27 5.92 -30.06
C MET A 167 28.67 6.61 -28.82
N SER A 168 28.63 7.94 -28.80
CA SER A 168 28.01 8.71 -27.71
C SER A 168 26.47 8.62 -27.71
N GLU A 169 25.85 8.45 -28.89
CA GLU A 169 24.40 8.28 -29.05
C GLU A 169 24.12 7.05 -29.92
N PRO A 170 23.91 5.85 -29.33
CA PRO A 170 23.58 4.66 -30.10
C PRO A 170 22.17 4.68 -30.68
N GLY A 171 21.97 4.02 -31.83
CA GLY A 171 20.65 3.91 -32.46
C GLY A 171 19.60 3.22 -31.57
N ALA A 172 18.33 3.49 -31.84
CA ALA A 172 17.21 2.90 -31.11
C ALA A 172 16.71 1.58 -31.72
N ILE A 173 16.09 0.74 -30.89
CA ILE A 173 15.29 -0.42 -31.32
C ILE A 173 13.82 -0.13 -30.99
N ALA A 174 12.94 -0.19 -31.98
CA ALA A 174 11.49 -0.02 -31.80
C ALA A 174 10.74 -1.28 -32.26
N ASN A 175 9.87 -1.84 -31.42
CA ASN A 175 8.84 -2.79 -31.81
C ASN A 175 7.47 -2.12 -31.62
N ASP A 176 6.94 -1.59 -32.72
CA ASP A 176 5.74 -0.73 -32.71
C ASP A 176 4.88 -0.98 -33.95
N GLY A 177 3.87 -1.83 -33.76
CA GLY A 177 2.96 -2.32 -34.79
C GLY A 177 1.93 -3.26 -34.16
N PHE A 178 1.23 -4.08 -34.95
CA PHE A 178 0.24 -5.05 -34.47
C PHE A 178 0.79 -6.48 -34.28
N GLY A 179 2.11 -6.70 -34.40
CA GLY A 179 2.74 -8.02 -34.31
C GLY A 179 3.33 -8.30 -32.92
N ASN A 180 3.12 -9.51 -32.41
CA ASN A 180 3.83 -10.00 -31.22
C ASN A 180 5.11 -10.71 -31.70
N LEU A 181 6.26 -10.37 -31.11
CA LEU A 181 7.54 -11.01 -31.44
C LEU A 181 7.77 -12.21 -30.52
N ALA A 182 7.84 -13.40 -31.10
CA ALA A 182 7.96 -14.65 -30.38
C ALA A 182 9.15 -15.49 -30.90
N VAL A 183 9.85 -16.16 -29.98
CA VAL A 183 10.85 -17.20 -30.29
C VAL A 183 10.30 -18.59 -29.93
N LYS A 184 10.96 -19.66 -30.39
CA LYS A 184 10.53 -21.03 -30.09
C LYS A 184 10.73 -21.35 -28.59
N PRO A 185 9.97 -22.29 -28.00
CA PRO A 185 10.08 -22.59 -26.58
C PRO A 185 11.50 -22.97 -26.13
N GLY A 186 11.92 -22.48 -24.97
CA GLY A 186 13.27 -22.67 -24.43
C GLY A 186 14.37 -21.85 -25.10
N LYS A 187 14.01 -20.84 -25.92
CA LYS A 187 14.96 -19.94 -26.61
C LYS A 187 14.87 -18.52 -26.07
N ASN A 188 15.94 -17.74 -26.23
CA ASN A 188 16.02 -16.37 -25.73
C ASN A 188 15.65 -15.34 -26.80
N LEU A 189 15.14 -14.19 -26.34
CA LEU A 189 14.90 -13.00 -27.12
C LEU A 189 15.66 -11.83 -26.47
N THR A 190 16.46 -11.08 -27.22
CA THR A 190 17.39 -10.11 -26.64
C THR A 190 17.51 -8.84 -27.49
N PHE A 191 17.19 -7.68 -26.91
CA PHE A 191 17.31 -6.36 -27.55
C PHE A 191 18.28 -5.47 -26.76
N ILE A 192 19.35 -4.98 -27.40
CA ILE A 192 20.36 -4.12 -26.75
C ILE A 192 20.66 -2.90 -27.63
N GLY A 193 20.30 -1.70 -27.20
CA GLY A 193 20.47 -0.47 -27.99
C GLY A 193 20.58 0.82 -27.18
N GLY A 194 20.50 2.00 -27.83
CA GLY A 194 20.54 3.30 -27.13
C GLY A 194 19.24 3.60 -26.38
N THR A 195 18.13 3.58 -27.11
CA THR A 195 16.76 3.50 -26.57
C THR A 195 16.16 2.17 -27.03
N VAL A 196 15.36 1.52 -26.19
CA VAL A 196 14.57 0.34 -26.59
C VAL A 196 13.11 0.62 -26.29
N VAL A 197 12.26 0.57 -27.32
CA VAL A 197 10.82 0.81 -27.23
C VAL A 197 10.06 -0.41 -27.72
N ASN A 198 9.14 -0.91 -26.91
CA ASN A 198 8.31 -2.05 -27.23
C ASN A 198 6.89 -1.84 -26.70
N THR A 199 5.94 -1.57 -27.60
CA THR A 199 4.52 -1.28 -27.30
C THR A 199 3.62 -2.52 -27.41
N ARG A 200 4.22 -3.72 -27.51
CA ARG A 200 3.55 -5.01 -27.79
C ARG A 200 4.15 -6.16 -27.00
N GLU A 201 3.61 -7.36 -27.17
CA GLU A 201 4.09 -8.54 -26.45
C GLU A 201 5.40 -9.08 -27.03
N LEU A 202 6.39 -9.25 -26.16
CA LEU A 202 7.58 -10.09 -26.38
C LEU A 202 7.40 -11.45 -25.71
N ARG A 203 7.49 -12.54 -26.48
CA ARG A 203 7.22 -13.91 -26.01
C ARG A 203 8.42 -14.84 -26.13
N ALA A 204 8.90 -15.36 -25.00
CA ALA A 204 9.99 -16.33 -24.91
C ALA A 204 9.64 -17.47 -23.94
N THR A 205 8.64 -18.27 -24.33
CA THR A 205 8.06 -19.36 -23.50
C THR A 205 9.13 -20.34 -23.01
N GLY A 206 9.27 -20.51 -21.70
CA GLY A 206 10.32 -21.33 -21.06
C GLY A 206 11.77 -20.87 -21.32
N GLY A 207 11.96 -19.71 -21.96
CA GLY A 207 13.25 -19.08 -22.26
C GLY A 207 13.38 -17.73 -21.56
N ASN A 208 14.26 -16.85 -22.05
CA ASN A 208 14.56 -15.58 -21.37
C ASN A 208 14.38 -14.37 -22.30
N VAL A 209 13.78 -13.29 -21.79
CA VAL A 209 13.80 -11.96 -22.45
C VAL A 209 14.84 -11.07 -21.76
N ILE A 210 15.75 -10.51 -22.54
CA ILE A 210 16.78 -9.57 -22.06
C ILE A 210 16.70 -8.29 -22.88
N ASN A 211 16.13 -7.23 -22.31
CA ASN A 211 16.13 -5.91 -22.96
C ASN A 211 17.03 -4.97 -22.16
N ALA A 212 17.98 -4.34 -22.83
CA ALA A 212 18.95 -3.44 -22.21
C ALA A 212 19.13 -2.15 -23.03
N THR A 213 19.25 -1.01 -22.35
CA THR A 213 19.61 0.26 -22.97
C THR A 213 20.99 0.72 -22.51
N VAL A 214 21.69 1.46 -23.38
CA VAL A 214 23.10 1.82 -23.19
C VAL A 214 23.33 3.27 -23.60
N SER A 215 23.79 4.09 -22.66
CA SER A 215 24.00 5.54 -22.82
C SER A 215 25.18 5.95 -23.72
N GLY A 216 25.70 5.04 -24.55
CA GLY A 216 26.92 5.24 -25.32
C GLY A 216 28.23 5.13 -24.51
N GLU A 217 29.33 5.03 -25.25
CA GLU A 217 30.71 4.86 -24.78
C GLU A 217 30.95 3.66 -23.81
N GLN A 218 30.08 2.63 -23.83
CA GLN A 218 30.18 1.43 -22.98
C GLN A 218 30.49 0.14 -23.77
N ILE A 219 30.92 -0.89 -23.05
CA ILE A 219 30.85 -2.30 -23.45
C ILE A 219 29.87 -3.00 -22.52
N VAL A 220 28.93 -3.74 -23.12
CA VAL A 220 28.01 -4.65 -22.43
C VAL A 220 28.52 -6.08 -22.57
N LYS A 221 28.64 -6.84 -21.49
CA LYS A 221 28.95 -8.27 -21.52
C LYS A 221 27.74 -9.11 -21.12
N ILE A 222 27.63 -10.30 -21.73
CA ILE A 222 26.69 -11.34 -21.31
C ILE A 222 27.49 -12.50 -20.71
N THR A 223 27.22 -12.82 -19.44
CA THR A 223 27.74 -14.06 -18.82
C THR A 223 27.04 -15.30 -19.36
N GLN A 224 27.81 -16.37 -19.56
CA GLN A 224 27.34 -17.63 -20.13
C GLN A 224 26.27 -18.34 -19.25
N PRO A 225 25.40 -19.17 -19.86
CA PRO A 225 24.36 -19.92 -19.14
C PRO A 225 24.93 -20.77 -17.98
N GLY A 226 24.31 -20.66 -16.81
CA GLY A 226 24.73 -21.34 -15.58
C GLY A 226 25.20 -20.38 -14.48
N ASN A 227 25.59 -19.15 -14.84
CA ASN A 227 25.68 -18.04 -13.89
C ASN A 227 24.33 -17.35 -13.75
N ILE A 228 24.13 -16.64 -12.63
CA ILE A 228 23.09 -15.60 -12.56
C ILE A 228 23.37 -14.55 -13.66
N LEU A 229 22.33 -14.06 -14.35
CA LEU A 229 22.50 -13.14 -15.47
C LEU A 229 23.09 -11.80 -14.98
N SER A 230 24.40 -11.62 -15.12
CA SER A 230 25.06 -10.33 -14.94
C SER A 230 25.30 -9.68 -16.28
N LEU A 231 24.41 -8.74 -16.62
CA LEU A 231 24.65 -7.74 -17.67
C LEU A 231 25.71 -6.76 -17.13
N GLU A 232 26.99 -7.03 -17.39
CA GLU A 232 28.06 -6.14 -16.95
C GLU A 232 28.24 -5.00 -17.97
N VAL A 233 28.03 -3.76 -17.54
CA VAL A 233 28.26 -2.56 -18.35
C VAL A 233 29.54 -1.89 -17.86
N GLN A 234 30.53 -1.74 -18.74
CA GLN A 234 31.84 -1.15 -18.43
C GLN A 234 32.18 0.00 -19.38
N PRO A 235 32.81 1.09 -18.90
CA PRO A 235 33.32 2.15 -19.77
C PRO A 235 34.31 1.63 -20.81
N SER A 236 34.12 2.03 -22.07
CA SER A 236 34.96 1.63 -23.21
C SER A 236 36.45 1.97 -23.03
N SER A 237 36.76 3.01 -22.26
CA SER A 237 38.13 3.45 -21.90
C SER A 237 38.95 2.42 -21.11
N ILE A 238 38.32 1.38 -20.56
CA ILE A 238 38.99 0.29 -19.82
C ILE A 238 39.39 -0.87 -20.76
N SER A 239 38.90 -0.86 -22.01
CA SER A 239 39.13 -1.94 -22.97
C SER A 239 40.47 -1.81 -23.71
N PRO A 240 41.31 -2.86 -23.78
CA PRO A 240 42.57 -2.81 -24.56
C PRO A 240 42.38 -2.67 -26.08
N SER A 241 41.18 -2.96 -26.59
CA SER A 241 40.77 -2.65 -27.96
C SER A 241 39.29 -2.25 -27.99
N LEU A 242 38.89 -1.54 -29.05
CA LEU A 242 37.50 -1.26 -29.36
C LEU A 242 37.25 -1.62 -30.83
N PRO A 243 36.00 -1.89 -31.23
CA PRO A 243 35.65 -2.02 -32.64
C PRO A 243 35.85 -0.71 -33.39
N ASN A 244 35.89 -0.78 -34.72
CA ASN A 244 35.89 0.38 -35.60
C ASN A 244 34.73 1.33 -35.25
N ASN A 245 35.05 2.61 -34.97
CA ASN A 245 34.05 3.64 -34.72
C ASN A 245 33.08 3.74 -35.91
N TRP A 246 31.79 3.82 -35.59
CA TRP A 246 30.75 4.14 -36.57
C TRP A 246 30.87 5.61 -36.98
N SER A 247 30.87 5.88 -38.29
CA SER A 247 31.05 7.24 -38.84
C SER A 247 29.92 7.70 -39.75
N LEU A 248 28.76 7.02 -39.72
CA LEU A 248 27.56 7.38 -40.46
C LEU A 248 26.53 7.96 -39.50
N SER A 249 25.63 8.82 -40.01
CA SER A 249 24.57 9.40 -39.19
C SER A 249 23.66 8.31 -38.60
N ILE A 250 23.23 8.53 -37.37
CA ILE A 250 22.25 7.69 -36.67
C ILE A 250 20.94 8.50 -36.60
N LEU A 251 19.80 7.85 -36.81
CA LEU A 251 18.50 8.52 -36.73
C LEU A 251 18.08 8.64 -35.26
N THR A 252 17.63 9.84 -34.86
CA THR A 252 16.98 10.02 -33.55
C THR A 252 15.66 9.26 -33.53
N LEU A 253 15.14 8.89 -32.34
CA LEU A 253 13.87 8.15 -32.24
C LEU A 253 12.69 8.80 -33.01
N PRO A 254 12.47 10.14 -32.98
CA PRO A 254 11.45 10.77 -33.83
C PRO A 254 11.70 10.57 -35.33
N GLN A 255 12.95 10.68 -35.79
CA GLN A 255 13.34 10.51 -37.19
C GLN A 255 13.23 9.06 -37.65
N LEU A 256 13.54 8.11 -36.76
CA LEU A 256 13.40 6.67 -37.00
C LEU A 256 11.93 6.31 -37.23
N LEU A 257 11.05 6.72 -36.31
CA LEU A 257 9.61 6.43 -36.36
C LEU A 257 8.90 7.15 -37.53
N THR A 258 9.24 8.41 -37.82
CA THR A 258 8.63 9.16 -38.95
C THR A 258 9.22 8.79 -40.32
N GLY A 259 10.54 8.56 -40.40
CA GLY A 259 11.27 8.31 -41.64
C GLY A 259 11.12 6.89 -42.19
N GLY A 260 10.91 5.90 -41.30
CA GLY A 260 10.79 4.48 -41.67
C GLY A 260 9.52 4.10 -42.45
N GLY A 261 8.65 5.06 -42.78
CA GLY A 261 7.36 4.81 -43.45
C GLY A 261 6.28 4.23 -42.53
N VAL A 262 6.52 4.19 -41.21
CA VAL A 262 5.56 3.76 -40.19
C VAL A 262 4.52 4.86 -39.97
N THR A 263 3.38 4.79 -40.65
CA THR A 263 2.39 5.88 -40.62
C THR A 263 1.49 5.89 -39.38
N ASN A 264 1.55 4.88 -38.51
CA ASN A 264 0.74 4.77 -37.29
C ASN A 264 1.53 4.08 -36.17
N ALA A 265 2.34 4.85 -35.46
CA ALA A 265 2.86 4.44 -34.16
C ALA A 265 1.69 4.39 -33.17
N THR A 266 1.24 3.20 -32.77
CA THR A 266 -0.02 3.09 -32.01
C THR A 266 0.11 3.52 -30.55
N GLY A 267 1.26 3.24 -29.93
CA GLY A 267 1.56 3.63 -28.54
C GLY A 267 2.35 4.94 -28.40
N LEU A 268 2.72 5.59 -29.51
CA LEU A 268 3.56 6.80 -29.50
C LEU A 268 2.96 7.91 -30.36
N THR A 269 2.96 9.12 -29.81
CA THR A 269 2.74 10.38 -30.51
C THR A 269 4.07 11.08 -30.75
N ILE A 270 4.16 11.85 -31.84
CA ILE A 270 5.37 12.62 -32.19
C ILE A 270 4.95 14.08 -32.33
N SER A 271 5.59 14.95 -31.55
CA SER A 271 5.22 16.35 -31.41
C SER A 271 6.44 17.24 -31.63
N GLY A 272 6.66 17.62 -32.90
CA GLY A 272 7.94 18.18 -33.33
C GLY A 272 9.06 17.13 -33.19
N ASP A 273 10.15 17.51 -32.53
CA ASP A 273 11.30 16.63 -32.27
C ASP A 273 11.16 15.76 -31.00
N GLU A 274 9.99 15.78 -30.33
CA GLU A 274 9.73 14.94 -29.15
C GLU A 274 8.89 13.71 -29.50
N VAL A 275 9.34 12.52 -29.08
CA VAL A 275 8.49 11.32 -28.97
C VAL A 275 7.85 11.31 -27.59
N LYS A 276 6.54 11.14 -27.54
CA LYS A 276 5.75 11.01 -26.31
C LYS A 276 4.83 9.82 -26.39
N LEU A 277 4.68 9.07 -25.31
CA LEU A 277 3.70 7.99 -25.26
C LEU A 277 2.27 8.54 -25.51
N THR A 278 1.50 7.83 -26.32
CA THR A 278 0.05 8.03 -26.44
C THR A 278 -0.60 7.92 -25.04
N GLY A 279 -1.66 8.68 -24.77
CA GLY A 279 -2.37 8.62 -23.49
C GLY A 279 -1.70 9.39 -22.36
N SER A 280 -0.51 8.98 -21.90
CA SER A 280 0.16 9.63 -20.75
C SER A 280 0.96 10.89 -21.12
N GLY A 281 1.39 11.03 -22.38
CA GLY A 281 2.21 12.16 -22.82
C GLY A 281 3.66 12.14 -22.32
N LEU A 282 4.09 11.06 -21.63
CA LEU A 282 5.46 10.88 -21.15
C LEU A 282 6.45 10.92 -22.31
N LYS A 283 7.47 11.79 -22.19
CA LYS A 283 8.55 11.90 -23.17
C LYS A 283 9.46 10.68 -23.12
N ILE A 284 9.87 10.18 -24.28
CA ILE A 284 10.88 9.12 -24.43
C ILE A 284 12.18 9.74 -24.97
N GLU A 285 13.30 9.51 -24.31
CA GLU A 285 14.60 10.08 -24.64
C GLU A 285 15.68 9.00 -24.88
N ASN A 286 16.93 9.42 -25.15
CA ASN A 286 18.05 8.48 -25.28
C ASN A 286 18.32 7.81 -23.92
N GLY A 287 18.56 6.49 -23.93
CA GLY A 287 18.79 5.69 -22.73
C GLY A 287 17.53 5.13 -22.06
N ASP A 288 16.31 5.54 -22.44
CA ASP A 288 15.08 5.03 -21.83
C ASP A 288 14.62 3.66 -22.40
N LEU A 289 14.01 2.83 -21.55
CA LEU A 289 13.45 1.51 -21.87
C LEU A 289 11.93 1.52 -21.69
N LEU A 290 11.18 1.56 -22.79
CA LEU A 290 9.72 1.41 -22.78
C LEU A 290 9.35 -0.04 -23.11
N ILE A 291 8.62 -0.69 -22.22
CA ILE A 291 8.21 -2.10 -22.32
C ILE A 291 6.74 -2.24 -21.89
N ASP A 292 5.87 -2.70 -22.78
CA ASP A 292 4.43 -2.73 -22.50
C ASP A 292 3.73 -4.09 -22.64
N GLY A 293 4.49 -5.19 -22.78
CA GLY A 293 3.93 -6.54 -22.79
C GLY A 293 5.03 -7.60 -22.86
N LEU A 294 4.97 -8.60 -21.98
CA LEU A 294 6.00 -9.63 -21.89
C LEU A 294 5.46 -10.95 -21.33
N SER A 295 5.83 -12.07 -21.95
CA SER A 295 5.53 -13.43 -21.47
C SER A 295 6.74 -14.36 -21.67
N ALA A 296 7.42 -14.75 -20.59
CA ALA A 296 8.69 -15.48 -20.67
C ALA A 296 8.90 -16.50 -19.53
N GLY A 297 9.94 -17.34 -19.67
CA GLY A 297 10.48 -18.13 -18.56
C GLY A 297 11.09 -17.23 -17.50
N ASN A 298 12.08 -16.40 -17.85
CA ASN A 298 12.54 -15.29 -17.00
C ASN A 298 12.66 -14.01 -17.84
N ALA A 299 12.75 -12.85 -17.19
CA ALA A 299 13.12 -11.62 -17.88
C ALA A 299 14.02 -10.72 -17.04
N THR A 300 14.88 -9.97 -17.73
CA THR A 300 15.68 -8.89 -17.14
C THR A 300 15.66 -7.70 -18.08
N LEU A 301 15.12 -6.61 -17.56
CA LEU A 301 14.83 -5.37 -18.28
C LEU A 301 15.66 -4.28 -17.61
N SER A 302 16.65 -3.73 -18.31
CA SER A 302 17.69 -2.87 -17.75
C SER A 302 17.79 -1.55 -18.52
N SER A 303 17.58 -0.43 -17.82
CA SER A 303 17.62 0.90 -18.41
C SER A 303 18.81 1.72 -17.93
N SER A 304 19.56 2.29 -18.87
CA SER A 304 20.59 3.32 -18.63
C SER A 304 20.04 4.69 -18.23
N ARG A 305 18.72 4.91 -18.36
CA ARG A 305 17.96 5.97 -17.68
C ARG A 305 16.68 5.38 -17.07
N ASN A 306 15.52 5.67 -17.66
CA ASN A 306 14.23 5.32 -17.09
C ASN A 306 13.70 4.00 -17.65
N LEU A 307 13.03 3.21 -16.82
CA LEU A 307 12.22 2.08 -17.27
C LEU A 307 10.76 2.47 -17.16
N ILE A 308 10.00 2.34 -18.26
CA ILE A 308 8.63 2.82 -18.39
C ILE A 308 7.74 1.65 -18.83
N SER A 309 6.61 1.45 -18.14
CA SER A 309 5.58 0.46 -18.50
C SER A 309 4.19 1.03 -18.20
N VAL A 310 3.20 0.78 -19.06
CA VAL A 310 2.02 1.68 -19.19
C VAL A 310 0.68 0.98 -19.39
N GLY A 311 0.65 -0.35 -19.54
CA GLY A 311 -0.54 -1.21 -19.57
C GLY A 311 -1.39 -1.13 -20.84
N GLN A 312 -0.98 -0.38 -21.86
CA GLN A 312 -1.80 -0.07 -23.05
C GLN A 312 -1.94 -1.23 -24.03
N SER A 313 -1.09 -2.25 -23.94
CA SER A 313 -1.24 -3.48 -24.72
C SER A 313 -2.37 -4.39 -24.22
N GLY A 314 -2.91 -4.12 -23.02
CA GLY A 314 -3.79 -5.04 -22.29
C GLY A 314 -3.11 -6.31 -21.79
N GLN A 315 -1.78 -6.43 -21.95
CA GLN A 315 -0.97 -7.55 -21.47
C GLN A 315 0.07 -7.05 -20.46
N GLY A 316 0.26 -7.84 -19.40
CA GLY A 316 1.22 -7.54 -18.35
C GLY A 316 2.68 -7.81 -18.70
N LEU A 317 3.55 -7.58 -17.73
CA LEU A 317 4.90 -8.13 -17.70
C LEU A 317 4.87 -9.40 -16.84
N THR A 318 4.99 -10.56 -17.48
CA THR A 318 4.67 -11.86 -16.87
C THR A 318 5.78 -12.90 -17.08
N THR A 319 6.21 -13.56 -16.01
CA THR A 319 7.21 -14.64 -16.06
C THR A 319 6.80 -15.88 -15.26
N SER A 320 7.12 -17.08 -15.75
CA SER A 320 6.94 -18.33 -14.97
C SER A 320 8.05 -18.53 -13.93
N GLY A 321 9.22 -17.94 -14.15
CA GLY A 321 10.34 -17.77 -13.23
C GLY A 321 10.50 -16.29 -12.80
N ASN A 322 11.75 -15.80 -12.73
CA ASN A 322 12.08 -14.49 -12.16
C ASN A 322 11.86 -13.32 -13.14
N LEU A 323 11.50 -12.15 -12.60
CA LEU A 323 11.40 -10.88 -13.33
C LEU A 323 12.23 -9.79 -12.63
N ASN A 324 13.20 -9.22 -13.34
CA ASN A 324 14.00 -8.09 -12.89
C ASN A 324 13.69 -6.83 -13.72
N LEU A 325 13.23 -5.77 -13.08
CA LEU A 325 13.15 -4.41 -13.62
C LEU A 325 14.28 -3.57 -12.99
N LEU A 326 15.17 -3.02 -13.80
CA LEU A 326 16.34 -2.26 -13.35
C LEU A 326 16.41 -0.93 -14.13
N ALA A 327 16.62 0.19 -13.44
CA ALA A 327 16.80 1.51 -14.04
C ALA A 327 17.89 2.32 -13.30
N GLN A 328 18.79 2.94 -14.06
CA GLN A 328 19.83 3.82 -13.53
C GLN A 328 19.31 5.20 -13.12
N ASP A 329 18.10 5.57 -13.54
CA ASP A 329 17.35 6.73 -13.06
C ASP A 329 16.10 6.25 -12.31
N THR A 330 14.92 6.31 -12.95
CA THR A 330 13.63 6.06 -12.31
C THR A 330 12.85 4.93 -13.01
N ILE A 331 12.24 4.05 -12.22
CA ILE A 331 11.22 3.11 -12.73
C ILE A 331 9.86 3.79 -12.62
N ASN A 332 9.09 3.81 -13.71
CA ASN A 332 7.77 4.41 -13.78
C ASN A 332 6.76 3.37 -14.30
N LEU A 333 5.81 2.96 -13.47
CA LEU A 333 4.81 1.94 -13.79
C LEU A 333 3.41 2.55 -13.69
N PHE A 334 2.74 2.65 -14.84
CA PHE A 334 1.41 3.20 -15.00
C PHE A 334 0.46 2.15 -15.57
N ASP A 335 -0.84 2.41 -15.46
CA ASP A 335 -1.83 1.79 -16.33
C ASP A 335 -2.56 2.82 -17.20
N SER A 336 -3.24 2.31 -18.22
CA SER A 336 -4.08 3.08 -19.11
C SER A 336 -5.31 3.58 -18.37
N ALA A 337 -5.63 4.86 -18.49
CA ALA A 337 -6.89 5.43 -17.97
C ALA A 337 -8.15 4.83 -18.65
N ALA A 338 -7.98 3.96 -19.66
CA ALA A 338 -9.04 3.12 -20.18
C ALA A 338 -9.39 1.99 -19.19
N ILE A 339 -10.48 2.20 -18.45
CA ILE A 339 -11.12 1.37 -17.39
C ILE A 339 -11.25 -0.17 -17.61
N ASN A 340 -10.80 -0.73 -18.73
CA ASN A 340 -10.82 -2.17 -19.03
C ASN A 340 -9.41 -2.79 -19.22
N GLU A 341 -8.34 -2.00 -19.30
CA GLU A 341 -6.97 -2.47 -19.50
C GLU A 341 -6.27 -2.63 -18.14
N LEU A 342 -5.73 -3.83 -17.84
CA LEU A 342 -5.15 -4.17 -16.54
C LEU A 342 -3.62 -4.16 -16.60
N PHE A 343 -2.95 -3.48 -15.67
CA PHE A 343 -1.50 -3.63 -15.51
C PHE A 343 -1.18 -4.77 -14.56
N ILE A 344 -0.67 -5.87 -15.12
CA ILE A 344 -0.29 -7.08 -14.39
C ILE A 344 1.24 -7.16 -14.36
N LEU A 345 1.82 -7.13 -13.15
CA LEU A 345 3.24 -7.42 -12.93
C LEU A 345 3.35 -8.73 -12.16
N GLN A 346 3.72 -9.81 -12.85
CA GLN A 346 3.70 -11.18 -12.30
C GLN A 346 4.98 -11.97 -12.54
N ALA A 347 5.42 -12.68 -11.50
CA ALA A 347 6.55 -13.60 -11.55
C ALA A 347 6.23 -14.88 -10.78
N GLY A 348 6.41 -16.06 -11.37
CA GLY A 348 6.32 -17.34 -10.63
C GLY A 348 7.52 -17.54 -9.70
N GLY A 349 8.68 -17.00 -10.07
CA GLY A 349 9.84 -16.78 -9.20
C GLY A 349 9.79 -15.41 -8.51
N ASN A 350 10.95 -14.87 -8.14
CA ASN A 350 11.09 -13.56 -7.51
C ASN A 350 10.78 -12.40 -8.48
N LEU A 351 10.29 -11.29 -7.94
CA LEU A 351 10.11 -10.00 -8.62
C LEU A 351 11.01 -8.95 -7.98
N LYS A 352 11.98 -8.43 -8.73
CA LYS A 352 12.82 -7.29 -8.31
C LYS A 352 12.51 -6.06 -9.15
N VAL A 353 12.31 -4.92 -8.49
CA VAL A 353 12.09 -3.61 -9.09
C VAL A 353 13.09 -2.63 -8.46
N GLN A 354 14.08 -2.17 -9.24
CA GLN A 354 15.14 -1.28 -8.77
C GLN A 354 15.31 -0.06 -9.67
N GLY A 355 14.88 1.11 -9.20
CA GLY A 355 15.26 2.40 -9.79
C GLY A 355 16.22 3.12 -8.86
N ILE A 356 17.41 3.49 -9.35
CA ILE A 356 18.45 4.08 -8.48
C ILE A 356 17.96 5.36 -7.79
N GLN A 357 17.33 6.27 -8.54
CA GLN A 357 16.80 7.51 -7.99
C GLN A 357 15.39 7.34 -7.41
N ASN A 358 14.45 6.77 -8.17
CA ASN A 358 13.08 6.60 -7.70
C ASN A 358 12.40 5.35 -8.28
N ILE A 359 11.31 4.93 -7.63
CA ILE A 359 10.32 4.00 -8.19
C ILE A 359 8.95 4.68 -8.02
N ASP A 360 8.23 4.89 -9.12
CA ASP A 360 6.91 5.52 -9.14
C ASP A 360 5.88 4.54 -9.73
N ILE A 361 4.84 4.24 -8.95
CA ILE A 361 3.78 3.28 -9.31
C ILE A 361 2.44 4.01 -9.20
N GLN A 362 1.87 4.36 -10.34
CA GLN A 362 0.63 5.14 -10.46
C GLN A 362 -0.38 4.40 -11.33
N LEU A 363 -1.07 3.49 -10.68
CA LEU A 363 -2.20 2.75 -11.23
C LEU A 363 -3.49 3.56 -11.07
N ASN A 364 -4.48 3.26 -11.91
CA ASN A 364 -5.82 3.83 -11.91
C ASN A 364 -6.89 2.72 -12.02
N ASN A 365 -6.49 1.52 -12.46
CA ASN A 365 -7.37 0.38 -12.66
C ASN A 365 -7.37 -0.55 -11.44
N GLU A 366 -8.58 -0.74 -10.92
CA GLU A 366 -8.95 -1.54 -9.75
C GLU A 366 -8.41 -2.99 -9.71
N LYS A 367 -8.02 -3.56 -10.85
CA LYS A 367 -7.53 -4.96 -10.96
C LYS A 367 -6.06 -5.07 -11.36
N SER A 368 -5.36 -3.95 -11.48
CA SER A 368 -3.90 -3.92 -11.66
C SER A 368 -3.22 -4.51 -10.41
N ILE A 369 -2.20 -5.37 -10.60
CA ILE A 369 -1.71 -6.26 -9.53
C ILE A 369 -0.20 -6.54 -9.63
N PHE A 370 0.47 -6.52 -8.48
CA PHE A 370 1.87 -6.89 -8.31
C PHE A 370 1.91 -8.20 -7.52
N GLN A 371 2.08 -9.34 -8.19
CA GLN A 371 1.97 -10.67 -7.57
C GLN A 371 3.17 -11.57 -7.93
N THR A 372 3.85 -12.11 -6.91
CA THR A 372 5.00 -13.00 -7.10
C THR A 372 4.87 -14.29 -6.29
N GLY A 373 5.32 -15.41 -6.88
CA GLY A 373 5.48 -16.68 -6.19
C GLY A 373 6.72 -16.73 -5.30
N GLY A 374 7.71 -15.86 -5.54
CA GLY A 374 8.89 -15.66 -4.71
C GLY A 374 8.83 -14.37 -3.87
N ASN A 375 9.98 -13.79 -3.59
CA ASN A 375 10.10 -12.49 -2.94
C ASN A 375 9.73 -11.33 -3.88
N LEU A 376 9.23 -10.23 -3.31
CA LEU A 376 9.14 -8.93 -3.99
C LEU A 376 10.10 -7.95 -3.34
N ASP A 377 11.07 -7.46 -4.11
CA ASP A 377 12.08 -6.50 -3.66
C ASP A 377 11.92 -5.17 -4.43
N LEU A 378 11.43 -4.13 -3.75
CA LEU A 378 11.46 -2.73 -4.24
C LEU A 378 12.75 -2.08 -3.72
N VAL A 379 13.60 -1.54 -4.59
CA VAL A 379 14.95 -1.08 -4.21
C VAL A 379 15.27 0.30 -4.81
N SER A 380 15.47 1.32 -3.97
CA SER A 380 15.83 2.68 -4.40
C SER A 380 16.51 3.48 -3.27
N ASP A 381 17.46 4.36 -3.61
CA ASP A 381 18.08 5.27 -2.63
C ASP A 381 17.29 6.58 -2.45
N GLY A 382 16.36 6.90 -3.35
CA GLY A 382 15.44 8.03 -3.23
C GLY A 382 14.00 7.57 -2.93
N THR A 383 13.03 8.03 -3.73
CA THR A 383 11.60 7.88 -3.36
C THR A 383 10.96 6.66 -4.01
N ILE A 384 10.39 5.78 -3.19
CA ILE A 384 9.52 4.68 -3.65
C ILE A 384 8.07 5.09 -3.36
N THR A 385 7.34 5.41 -4.42
CA THR A 385 5.94 5.86 -4.40
C THR A 385 5.05 4.78 -5.01
N GLY A 386 3.90 4.47 -4.38
CA GLY A 386 2.98 3.49 -4.96
C GLY A 386 1.56 3.47 -4.42
N ASN A 387 0.62 3.11 -5.31
CA ASN A 387 -0.80 2.87 -5.03
C ASN A 387 -1.27 1.45 -5.41
N ALA A 388 -0.34 0.50 -5.56
CA ALA A 388 -0.63 -0.87 -5.95
C ALA A 388 -1.04 -1.79 -4.78
N ARG A 389 -1.70 -2.90 -5.12
CA ARG A 389 -1.80 -4.08 -4.25
C ARG A 389 -0.61 -5.01 -4.50
N PHE A 390 0.08 -5.38 -3.43
CA PHE A 390 1.26 -6.24 -3.47
C PHE A 390 0.95 -7.59 -2.82
N ILE A 391 1.24 -8.68 -3.52
CA ILE A 391 1.07 -10.04 -3.00
C ILE A 391 2.35 -10.87 -3.21
N THR A 392 2.86 -11.46 -2.14
CA THR A 392 4.12 -12.20 -2.15
C THR A 392 3.99 -13.62 -1.63
N GLY A 393 4.53 -14.58 -2.38
CA GLY A 393 4.70 -15.96 -1.96
C GLY A 393 5.91 -16.13 -1.02
N GLY A 394 6.96 -15.34 -1.21
CA GLY A 394 8.05 -15.13 -0.26
C GLY A 394 7.84 -13.86 0.55
N ASN A 395 8.94 -13.17 0.86
CA ASN A 395 8.93 -11.90 1.59
C ASN A 395 8.53 -10.72 0.70
N PHE A 396 8.02 -9.65 1.31
CA PHE A 396 7.93 -8.32 0.71
C PHE A 396 8.98 -7.41 1.35
N ASN A 397 9.85 -6.78 0.55
CA ASN A 397 10.91 -5.91 1.04
C ASN A 397 10.90 -4.56 0.31
N VAL A 398 11.00 -3.46 1.06
CA VAL A 398 11.34 -2.13 0.56
C VAL A 398 12.74 -1.79 1.08
N GLN A 399 13.69 -1.59 0.18
CA GLN A 399 15.12 -1.49 0.47
C GLN A 399 15.76 -0.26 -0.19
N ASN A 400 16.90 0.15 0.36
CA ASN A 400 17.87 1.01 -0.31
C ASN A 400 18.93 0.18 -1.05
N LEU A 401 19.74 0.79 -1.92
CA LEU A 401 20.77 0.10 -2.72
C LEU A 401 21.88 -0.53 -1.86
N SER A 402 22.03 -0.10 -0.61
CA SER A 402 22.92 -0.73 0.38
C SER A 402 22.30 -1.94 1.09
N GLY A 403 21.07 -2.34 0.74
CA GLY A 403 20.35 -3.47 1.35
C GLY A 403 19.77 -3.18 2.73
N GLY A 404 19.81 -1.92 3.19
CA GLY A 404 19.06 -1.46 4.36
C GLY A 404 17.60 -1.18 4.01
N ALA A 405 16.78 -0.86 5.02
CA ALA A 405 15.38 -0.53 4.80
C ALA A 405 15.20 0.76 3.97
N GLY A 406 14.28 0.74 2.99
CA GLY A 406 13.93 1.87 2.12
C GLY A 406 12.55 2.42 2.47
N ASN A 407 12.34 3.72 2.30
CA ASN A 407 11.08 4.39 2.64
C ASN A 407 10.01 4.14 1.57
N PHE A 408 8.73 4.06 1.97
CA PHE A 408 7.61 3.83 1.06
C PHE A 408 6.52 4.90 1.24
N THR A 409 6.17 5.57 0.13
CA THR A 409 5.15 6.63 0.11
C THR A 409 3.91 6.16 -0.66
N SER A 410 2.71 6.41 -0.12
CA SER A 410 1.45 5.98 -0.74
C SER A 410 0.81 7.06 -1.59
N SER A 411 0.57 6.78 -2.87
CA SER A 411 0.02 7.71 -3.88
C SER A 411 -1.48 7.53 -4.17
N PHE A 412 -2.26 7.00 -3.22
CA PHE A 412 -3.72 6.93 -3.36
C PHE A 412 -4.32 8.34 -3.30
N LEU A 413 -4.79 8.86 -4.43
CA LEU A 413 -5.44 10.17 -4.54
C LEU A 413 -6.88 10.12 -4.03
N SER A 414 -7.37 11.24 -3.47
CA SER A 414 -8.66 11.33 -2.80
C SER A 414 -9.89 11.30 -3.73
N ASP A 415 -9.77 11.84 -4.95
CA ASP A 415 -10.93 12.18 -5.79
C ASP A 415 -10.88 11.64 -7.23
N ILE A 416 -9.79 10.96 -7.62
CA ILE A 416 -9.58 10.47 -8.99
C ILE A 416 -8.95 9.07 -8.98
N GLY A 417 -9.53 8.14 -9.74
CA GLY A 417 -9.02 6.78 -9.94
C GLY A 417 -9.70 5.72 -9.06
N ALA A 418 -10.20 4.64 -9.68
CA ALA A 418 -10.88 3.54 -8.98
C ALA A 418 -9.86 2.48 -8.53
N ASN A 419 -8.93 2.86 -7.65
CA ASN A 419 -7.82 2.01 -7.20
C ASN A 419 -8.21 1.02 -6.08
N SER A 420 -8.98 -0.01 -6.45
CA SER A 420 -9.44 -1.06 -5.53
C SER A 420 -8.32 -1.94 -4.94
N THR A 421 -8.53 -2.41 -3.71
CA THR A 421 -7.75 -3.44 -2.99
C THR A 421 -6.31 -3.14 -2.54
N GLY A 422 -5.80 -1.91 -2.65
CA GLY A 422 -4.45 -1.50 -2.21
C GLY A 422 -4.03 -1.90 -0.78
N ILE A 423 -3.44 -3.08 -0.64
CA ILE A 423 -3.07 -3.77 0.61
C ILE A 423 -1.76 -4.57 0.36
N ILE A 424 -0.94 -4.78 1.39
CA ILE A 424 0.24 -5.68 1.33
C ILE A 424 -0.11 -7.04 1.97
N SER A 425 0.03 -8.13 1.21
CA SER A 425 -0.21 -9.51 1.66
C SER A 425 0.99 -10.42 1.41
N SER A 426 1.54 -11.06 2.45
CA SER A 426 2.79 -11.86 2.35
C SER A 426 2.72 -13.23 3.02
N ASN A 427 3.12 -14.28 2.30
CA ASN A 427 3.39 -15.61 2.86
C ASN A 427 4.75 -15.68 3.60
N GLY A 428 5.59 -14.66 3.43
CA GLY A 428 6.85 -14.45 4.14
C GLY A 428 6.77 -13.36 5.21
N ASP A 429 7.89 -12.70 5.45
CA ASP A 429 7.98 -11.47 6.24
C ASP A 429 7.69 -10.22 5.37
N VAL A 430 7.38 -9.11 6.03
CA VAL A 430 7.22 -7.79 5.40
C VAL A 430 8.21 -6.81 6.03
N ASN A 431 9.12 -6.25 5.24
CA ASN A 431 10.19 -5.35 5.70
C ASN A 431 10.16 -4.02 4.94
N PHE A 432 10.13 -2.89 5.66
CA PHE A 432 10.18 -1.55 5.06
C PHE A 432 10.84 -0.52 6.00
N GLY A 433 11.24 0.63 5.45
CA GLY A 433 11.69 1.80 6.19
C GLY A 433 10.51 2.61 6.71
N ASN A 434 10.57 3.93 6.61
CA ASN A 434 9.44 4.77 7.01
C ASN A 434 8.29 4.68 5.98
N TYR A 435 7.06 4.70 6.45
CA TYR A 435 5.85 4.79 5.63
C TYR A 435 5.17 6.15 5.76
N GLN A 436 4.69 6.71 4.66
CA GLN A 436 3.86 7.92 4.67
C GLN A 436 2.73 7.85 3.63
N GLY A 437 1.49 8.18 4.02
CA GLY A 437 0.38 8.39 3.08
C GLY A 437 -0.96 7.91 3.63
N SER A 438 -1.80 7.36 2.75
CA SER A 438 -3.15 6.89 3.10
C SER A 438 -3.18 5.74 4.13
N SER A 439 -4.37 5.41 4.65
CA SER A 439 -4.60 4.22 5.47
C SER A 439 -3.94 2.95 4.91
N LEU A 440 -3.19 2.26 5.76
CA LEU A 440 -2.37 1.10 5.39
C LEU A 440 -2.88 -0.17 6.07
N LYS A 441 -2.94 -1.27 5.31
CA LYS A 441 -2.99 -2.62 5.85
C LYS A 441 -1.83 -3.47 5.35
N VAL A 442 -1.25 -4.22 6.28
CA VAL A 442 -0.26 -5.28 6.05
C VAL A 442 -0.75 -6.57 6.71
N GLU A 443 -0.74 -7.68 5.97
CA GLU A 443 -0.97 -9.02 6.50
C GLU A 443 0.17 -9.98 6.09
N ALA A 444 0.78 -10.63 7.07
CA ALA A 444 1.96 -11.48 6.92
C ALA A 444 1.80 -12.81 7.66
N LYS A 445 2.27 -13.90 7.05
CA LYS A 445 2.44 -15.19 7.73
C LYS A 445 3.72 -15.22 8.57
N GLY A 446 4.76 -14.53 8.12
CA GLY A 446 5.95 -14.20 8.90
C GLY A 446 5.75 -12.96 9.78
N SER A 447 6.84 -12.25 10.03
CA SER A 447 6.87 -11.03 10.85
C SER A 447 6.72 -9.75 10.01
N ILE A 448 6.36 -8.64 10.65
CA ILE A 448 6.33 -7.30 10.05
C ILE A 448 7.39 -6.43 10.73
N SER A 449 8.30 -5.85 9.95
CA SER A 449 9.33 -4.89 10.40
C SER A 449 9.21 -3.59 9.61
N GLY A 450 8.98 -2.47 10.31
CA GLY A 450 8.87 -1.13 9.73
C GLY A 450 9.75 -0.11 10.44
N GLY A 451 9.97 1.04 9.80
CA GLY A 451 10.39 2.28 10.45
C GLY A 451 9.19 3.04 11.03
N ASP A 452 9.24 4.36 10.96
CA ASP A 452 8.15 5.24 11.40
C ASP A 452 6.98 5.20 10.41
N ILE A 453 5.73 5.18 10.90
CA ILE A 453 4.52 5.05 10.08
C ILE A 453 3.61 6.27 10.29
N LYS A 454 3.46 7.09 9.26
CA LYS A 454 2.57 8.26 9.25
C LYS A 454 1.39 8.08 8.30
N ILE A 455 0.19 7.94 8.87
CA ILE A 455 -1.08 7.96 8.13
C ILE A 455 -1.60 9.40 8.04
N THR A 456 -1.99 9.84 6.84
CA THR A 456 -2.40 11.22 6.55
C THR A 456 -3.79 11.39 5.96
N GLN A 457 -4.42 10.32 5.47
CA GLN A 457 -5.77 10.35 4.88
C GLN A 457 -6.38 8.94 4.79
N PRO A 458 -7.71 8.78 4.64
CA PRO A 458 -8.31 7.47 4.42
C PRO A 458 -7.93 6.91 3.05
N ASN A 459 -7.85 5.58 2.89
CA ASN A 459 -7.66 4.97 1.57
C ASN A 459 -9.01 4.79 0.88
N VAL A 460 -9.58 5.90 0.43
CA VAL A 460 -10.95 5.99 -0.12
C VAL A 460 -11.16 5.17 -1.39
N SER A 461 -10.12 4.76 -2.12
CA SER A 461 -10.25 3.96 -3.34
C SER A 461 -10.48 2.46 -3.07
N LEU A 462 -10.26 1.97 -1.85
CA LEU A 462 -10.45 0.55 -1.52
C LEU A 462 -11.88 0.06 -1.76
N VAL A 463 -12.03 -1.04 -2.49
CA VAL A 463 -13.25 -1.89 -2.52
C VAL A 463 -12.83 -3.35 -2.35
N GLY A 464 -13.77 -4.19 -1.93
CA GLY A 464 -13.55 -5.63 -1.72
C GLY A 464 -14.50 -6.19 -0.66
N THR A 465 -14.26 -7.44 -0.25
CA THR A 465 -15.05 -8.14 0.79
C THR A 465 -14.33 -8.32 2.12
N ASP A 466 -13.07 -7.88 2.24
CA ASP A 466 -12.34 -7.88 3.50
C ASP A 466 -12.96 -6.87 4.49
N SER A 467 -13.30 -7.34 5.70
CA SER A 467 -13.92 -6.49 6.73
C SER A 467 -13.02 -5.32 7.16
N ASP A 468 -11.71 -5.44 6.97
CA ASP A 468 -10.75 -4.38 7.30
C ASP A 468 -10.90 -3.15 6.36
N ILE A 469 -11.44 -3.32 5.15
CA ILE A 469 -11.62 -2.24 4.15
C ILE A 469 -12.55 -1.14 4.66
N ALA A 470 -13.64 -1.49 5.36
CA ALA A 470 -14.59 -0.50 5.86
C ALA A 470 -14.00 0.45 6.91
N ILE A 471 -12.90 0.06 7.56
CA ILE A 471 -12.14 0.89 8.50
C ILE A 471 -11.20 1.80 7.70
N LEU A 472 -10.33 1.18 6.89
CA LEU A 472 -9.28 1.83 6.09
C LEU A 472 -9.83 2.89 5.09
N LYS A 473 -11.00 2.63 4.50
CA LYS A 473 -11.63 3.48 3.47
C LYS A 473 -12.30 4.72 4.06
N ASN A 474 -12.92 4.59 5.24
CA ASN A 474 -13.78 5.62 5.82
C ASN A 474 -13.05 6.49 6.87
N SER A 475 -11.86 6.07 7.31
CA SER A 475 -11.09 6.78 8.35
C SER A 475 -9.59 6.51 8.24
N SER A 476 -8.77 7.49 8.61
CA SER A 476 -7.30 7.35 8.63
C SER A 476 -6.86 6.29 9.65
N SER A 477 -6.43 5.12 9.16
CA SER A 477 -6.26 3.89 9.97
C SER A 477 -5.00 3.10 9.60
N LEU A 478 -4.49 2.33 10.56
CA LEU A 478 -3.34 1.43 10.38
C LEU A 478 -3.66 0.03 10.90
N ILE A 479 -3.52 -1.00 10.05
CA ILE A 479 -3.83 -2.39 10.41
C ILE A 479 -2.63 -3.31 10.07
N LEU A 480 -1.95 -3.84 11.10
CA LEU A 480 -0.83 -4.77 10.93
C LEU A 480 -1.18 -6.15 11.51
N ARG A 481 -1.05 -7.21 10.71
CA ARG A 481 -1.40 -8.58 11.11
C ARG A 481 -0.25 -9.55 10.79
N ALA A 482 0.46 -10.05 11.80
CA ALA A 482 1.66 -10.90 11.65
C ALA A 482 1.50 -12.29 12.27
N GLY A 483 2.20 -13.28 11.73
CA GLY A 483 2.13 -14.67 12.21
C GLY A 483 0.86 -15.42 11.82
N LEU A 484 0.19 -14.99 10.74
CA LEU A 484 -1.09 -15.54 10.32
C LEU A 484 -0.98 -16.98 9.79
N THR A 485 -1.98 -17.81 10.11
CA THR A 485 -2.15 -19.15 9.50
C THR A 485 -2.55 -19.05 8.04
N GLU A 486 -3.43 -18.10 7.71
CA GLU A 486 -3.98 -17.84 6.38
C GLU A 486 -4.10 -16.32 6.17
N LEU A 487 -3.86 -15.86 4.93
CA LEU A 487 -4.04 -14.46 4.54
C LEU A 487 -5.50 -14.23 4.14
N ARG A 488 -6.04 -13.02 4.36
CA ARG A 488 -7.43 -12.70 3.98
C ARG A 488 -7.52 -12.34 2.50
N ASN A 489 -6.43 -11.83 1.92
CA ASN A 489 -6.31 -11.40 0.53
C ASN A 489 -5.15 -12.14 -0.19
N PRO A 490 -5.13 -13.48 -0.19
CA PRO A 490 -4.00 -14.29 -0.68
C PRO A 490 -3.75 -14.12 -2.19
N ALA A 491 -2.63 -14.69 -2.64
CA ALA A 491 -2.26 -14.79 -4.05
C ALA A 491 -3.35 -15.49 -4.86
N SER A 492 -3.85 -14.84 -5.91
CA SER A 492 -4.86 -15.45 -6.78
C SER A 492 -4.21 -16.52 -7.67
N SER A 493 -4.80 -17.70 -7.70
CA SER A 493 -4.37 -18.80 -8.57
C SER A 493 -4.83 -18.65 -10.03
N SER A 494 -5.64 -17.63 -10.36
CA SER A 494 -6.43 -17.61 -11.60
C SER A 494 -6.25 -16.38 -12.51
N LEU A 495 -5.40 -15.40 -12.17
CA LEU A 495 -5.36 -14.13 -12.92
C LEU A 495 -4.70 -14.25 -14.31
N THR A 496 -3.52 -14.88 -14.43
CA THR A 496 -2.86 -15.12 -15.73
C THR A 496 -1.86 -16.28 -15.65
N THR A 497 -2.26 -17.53 -15.91
CA THR A 497 -1.37 -18.69 -15.87
C THR A 497 -0.38 -18.74 -17.06
N VAL A 498 0.79 -18.13 -16.92
CA VAL A 498 1.92 -18.36 -17.83
C VAL A 498 2.45 -19.77 -17.61
N GLU A 499 2.44 -20.62 -18.65
CA GLU A 499 3.04 -21.98 -18.62
C GLU A 499 2.50 -22.92 -17.52
N GLY A 500 1.34 -22.59 -16.93
CA GLY A 500 0.78 -23.31 -15.78
C GLY A 500 1.43 -22.96 -14.44
N SER A 501 2.20 -21.86 -14.34
CA SER A 501 2.83 -21.41 -13.10
C SER A 501 1.77 -21.09 -12.04
N THR A 502 1.80 -21.83 -10.94
CA THR A 502 1.05 -21.48 -9.73
C THR A 502 1.81 -20.40 -8.97
N PHE A 503 1.32 -19.16 -8.99
CA PHE A 503 1.89 -17.99 -8.30
C PHE A 503 1.71 -18.04 -6.76
N THR A 504 1.93 -19.21 -6.18
CA THR A 504 1.66 -19.55 -4.79
C THR A 504 2.86 -20.33 -4.25
N ASN A 505 3.69 -19.69 -3.43
CA ASN A 505 4.75 -20.40 -2.72
C ASN A 505 4.13 -21.44 -1.78
N THR A 506 4.69 -22.65 -1.77
CA THR A 506 4.35 -23.69 -0.80
C THR A 506 5.18 -23.57 0.47
N ASN A 507 6.28 -22.81 0.45
CA ASN A 507 7.10 -22.54 1.62
C ASN A 507 6.41 -21.51 2.53
N THR A 508 6.01 -21.96 3.72
CA THR A 508 5.58 -21.07 4.80
C THR A 508 6.79 -20.49 5.52
N SER A 509 6.89 -19.16 5.63
CA SER A 509 7.76 -18.60 6.68
C SER A 509 7.20 -19.01 8.04
N THR A 510 8.04 -19.64 8.85
CA THR A 510 7.73 -20.08 10.23
C THR A 510 8.44 -19.22 11.28
N LEU A 511 8.86 -18.02 10.87
CA LEU A 511 9.35 -16.98 11.77
C LEU A 511 8.24 -16.53 12.73
N PRO A 512 8.60 -15.98 13.91
CA PRO A 512 7.70 -15.90 15.07
C PRO A 512 6.39 -15.12 14.88
N GLY A 513 6.23 -14.33 13.81
CA GLY A 513 5.06 -13.48 13.64
C GLY A 513 5.08 -12.31 14.61
N ASN A 514 6.23 -11.64 14.72
CA ASN A 514 6.36 -10.39 15.46
C ASN A 514 5.81 -9.22 14.62
N ILE A 515 5.44 -8.13 15.28
CA ILE A 515 5.36 -6.78 14.69
C ILE A 515 6.46 -5.94 15.35
N THR A 516 7.23 -5.18 14.59
CA THR A 516 8.24 -4.25 15.11
C THR A 516 8.26 -3.00 14.24
N VAL A 517 7.96 -1.84 14.80
CA VAL A 517 7.87 -0.55 14.10
C VAL A 517 8.52 0.58 14.89
N GLY A 518 8.77 1.72 14.25
CA GLY A 518 9.21 2.96 14.89
C GLY A 518 8.06 3.73 15.55
N ASN A 519 8.00 5.03 15.35
CA ASN A 519 6.86 5.87 15.72
C ASN A 519 5.62 5.51 14.89
N ILE A 520 4.42 5.68 15.46
CA ILE A 520 3.14 5.60 14.76
C ILE A 520 2.46 6.96 14.90
N THR A 521 1.98 7.50 13.79
CA THR A 521 1.35 8.81 13.73
C THR A 521 0.13 8.77 12.81
N ILE A 522 -1.03 9.16 13.31
CA ILE A 522 -2.21 9.44 12.50
C ILE A 522 -2.51 10.93 12.60
N GLU A 523 -2.11 11.66 11.56
CA GLU A 523 -2.25 13.12 11.42
C GLU A 523 -3.10 13.43 10.18
N PRO A 524 -4.40 13.68 10.33
CA PRO A 524 -5.33 13.80 9.21
C PRO A 524 -5.04 15.03 8.35
N SER A 525 -5.32 14.93 7.06
CA SER A 525 -5.11 15.97 6.06
C SER A 525 -5.92 17.25 6.32
N THR A 526 -7.05 17.12 7.01
CA THR A 526 -7.98 18.21 7.35
C THR A 526 -8.57 18.03 8.74
N ASN A 527 -9.00 19.14 9.37
CA ASN A 527 -9.59 19.11 10.72
C ASN A 527 -11.01 18.48 10.78
N ASP A 528 -11.65 18.26 9.62
CA ASP A 528 -12.99 17.66 9.50
C ASP A 528 -12.93 16.15 9.19
N GLU A 529 -11.73 15.57 9.09
CA GLU A 529 -11.51 14.17 8.72
C GLU A 529 -11.83 13.20 9.88
N ILE A 530 -12.40 12.03 9.58
CA ILE A 530 -12.62 10.99 10.57
C ILE A 530 -11.30 10.26 10.83
N LEU A 531 -10.70 10.52 12.00
CA LEU A 531 -9.62 9.72 12.56
C LEU A 531 -10.07 8.27 12.77
N GLY A 532 -9.20 7.32 12.43
CA GLY A 532 -9.51 5.90 12.48
C GLY A 532 -8.74 5.15 13.57
N SER A 533 -8.54 3.85 13.32
CA SER A 533 -8.05 2.91 14.32
C SER A 533 -6.62 2.44 14.03
N VAL A 534 -5.85 2.19 15.10
CA VAL A 534 -4.59 1.43 15.02
C VAL A 534 -4.85 0.02 15.56
N ILE A 535 -4.76 -1.00 14.69
CA ILE A 535 -5.13 -2.38 15.01
C ILE A 535 -3.98 -3.33 14.68
N PHE A 536 -3.22 -3.75 15.70
CA PHE A 536 -2.13 -4.71 15.55
C PHE A 536 -2.52 -6.08 16.11
N SER A 537 -2.23 -7.13 15.34
CA SER A 537 -2.46 -8.53 15.73
C SER A 537 -1.21 -9.35 15.39
N ALA A 538 -0.39 -9.66 16.39
CA ALA A 538 0.80 -10.48 16.24
C ALA A 538 0.59 -11.87 16.86
N LYS A 539 1.18 -12.89 16.24
CA LYS A 539 1.32 -14.19 16.91
C LYS A 539 2.26 -14.08 18.11
N ASN A 540 3.45 -13.54 17.90
CA ASN A 540 4.43 -13.31 18.98
C ASN A 540 4.48 -11.81 19.31
N ASN A 541 5.66 -11.20 19.46
CA ASN A 541 5.77 -9.89 20.11
C ASN A 541 5.24 -8.74 19.25
N ILE A 542 4.63 -7.74 19.89
CA ILE A 542 4.45 -6.40 19.32
C ILE A 542 5.49 -5.49 19.97
N ASN A 543 6.36 -4.89 19.17
CA ASN A 543 7.32 -3.87 19.60
C ASN A 543 7.04 -2.57 18.84
N VAL A 544 6.95 -1.46 19.57
CA VAL A 544 6.90 -0.10 19.01
C VAL A 544 8.06 0.67 19.64
N ASN A 545 9.03 1.06 18.82
CA ASN A 545 10.30 1.63 19.28
C ASN A 545 10.27 3.17 19.41
N GLY A 546 9.07 3.75 19.40
CA GLY A 546 8.79 5.18 19.55
C GLY A 546 7.38 5.40 20.13
N ASN A 547 6.79 6.56 19.83
CA ASN A 547 5.46 6.94 20.30
C ASN A 547 4.33 6.38 19.40
N ILE A 548 3.11 6.35 19.92
CA ILE A 548 1.86 6.10 19.18
C ILE A 548 0.95 7.31 19.35
N SER A 549 0.87 8.19 18.35
CA SER A 549 -0.03 9.36 18.34
C SER A 549 -1.18 9.14 17.36
N VAL A 550 -2.41 9.04 17.86
CA VAL A 550 -3.63 8.77 17.08
C VAL A 550 -4.62 9.92 17.22
N GLY A 551 -4.27 11.08 16.64
CA GLY A 551 -5.04 12.31 16.74
C GLY A 551 -4.20 13.56 16.46
N ASN A 552 -4.87 14.71 16.35
CA ASN A 552 -4.23 15.99 16.09
C ASN A 552 -4.09 16.82 17.39
N PHE A 553 -2.84 17.08 17.81
CA PHE A 553 -2.52 18.02 18.88
C PHE A 553 -2.55 19.47 18.37
N GLY A 554 -3.64 20.17 18.67
CA GLY A 554 -3.78 21.60 18.38
C GLY A 554 -2.81 22.49 19.18
N LEU A 555 -2.54 23.68 18.65
CA LEU A 555 -1.59 24.69 19.17
C LEU A 555 -1.80 25.15 20.62
N TYR A 556 -2.89 24.75 21.28
CA TYR A 556 -3.18 25.03 22.69
C TYR A 556 -3.05 23.79 23.60
N GLY A 557 -2.44 22.71 23.11
CA GLY A 557 -2.35 21.41 23.81
C GLY A 557 -3.62 20.56 23.69
N THR A 558 -4.47 20.89 22.71
CA THR A 558 -5.86 20.42 22.58
C THR A 558 -5.96 19.20 21.68
N PHE A 559 -6.52 18.09 22.16
CA PHE A 559 -6.53 16.80 21.45
C PHE A 559 -7.83 16.60 20.65
N ASN A 560 -7.79 16.90 19.35
CA ASN A 560 -8.88 16.59 18.43
C ASN A 560 -8.78 15.10 18.04
N GLY A 561 -9.44 14.24 18.84
CA GLY A 561 -9.28 12.77 18.79
C GLY A 561 -10.59 11.98 18.96
N ILE A 562 -11.65 12.35 18.23
CA ILE A 562 -12.96 11.69 18.37
C ILE A 562 -12.86 10.20 17.95
N ASN A 563 -13.06 9.30 18.92
CA ASN A 563 -13.26 7.86 18.72
C ASN A 563 -12.17 7.15 17.88
N SER A 564 -10.90 7.37 18.21
CA SER A 564 -9.75 6.82 17.48
C SER A 564 -9.05 5.70 18.28
N PRO A 565 -9.55 4.44 18.27
CA PRO A 565 -9.09 3.42 19.21
C PRO A 565 -7.77 2.77 18.81
N LEU A 566 -6.97 2.45 19.83
CA LEU A 566 -5.78 1.62 19.72
C LEU A 566 -6.10 0.20 20.19
N SER A 567 -5.77 -0.81 19.40
CA SER A 567 -5.84 -2.22 19.80
C SER A 567 -4.55 -2.96 19.43
N LEU A 568 -3.81 -3.40 20.44
CA LEU A 568 -2.61 -4.23 20.31
C LEU A 568 -2.88 -5.62 20.90
N ASN A 569 -2.79 -6.68 20.09
CA ASN A 569 -3.04 -8.06 20.50
C ASN A 569 -1.86 -8.98 20.14
N SER A 570 -1.26 -9.59 21.16
CA SER A 570 -0.18 -10.59 21.05
C SER A 570 -0.66 -11.93 21.59
N SER A 571 -0.82 -12.94 20.72
CA SER A 571 -1.49 -14.20 21.09
C SER A 571 -0.62 -15.20 21.86
N GLU A 572 0.70 -15.16 21.64
CA GLU A 572 1.73 -16.00 22.30
C GLU A 572 2.92 -15.19 22.86
N GLY A 573 3.00 -13.88 22.60
CA GLY A 573 4.16 -13.02 22.92
C GLY A 573 3.89 -11.92 23.95
N ASN A 574 4.76 -10.91 23.92
CA ASN A 574 4.68 -9.69 24.73
C ASN A 574 4.15 -8.49 23.90
N ILE A 575 3.75 -7.42 24.58
CA ILE A 575 3.60 -6.07 23.99
C ILE A 575 4.63 -5.15 24.64
N SER A 576 5.39 -4.42 23.83
CA SER A 576 6.34 -3.39 24.26
C SER A 576 6.14 -2.11 23.45
N VAL A 577 5.92 -0.99 24.12
CA VAL A 577 5.93 0.35 23.51
C VAL A 577 6.94 1.17 24.30
N ILE A 578 7.98 1.65 23.62
CA ILE A 578 9.13 2.31 24.26
C ILE A 578 8.80 3.74 24.66
N GLY A 579 8.02 4.46 23.84
CA GLY A 579 7.56 5.81 24.12
C GLY A 579 6.09 5.88 24.54
N ASP A 580 5.50 7.05 24.35
CA ASP A 580 4.15 7.38 24.83
C ASP A 580 3.04 6.94 23.86
N ILE A 581 1.90 6.58 24.43
CA ILE A 581 0.65 6.30 23.70
C ILE A 581 -0.32 7.46 23.92
N ASP A 582 -0.53 8.29 22.90
CA ASP A 582 -1.56 9.34 22.85
C ASP A 582 -2.66 8.91 21.87
N ALA A 583 -3.79 8.43 22.37
CA ALA A 583 -4.84 7.83 21.53
C ALA A 583 -6.24 8.03 22.14
N GLY A 584 -7.27 7.57 21.44
CA GLY A 584 -8.55 7.25 22.07
C GLY A 584 -8.49 5.90 22.81
N ASN A 585 -9.65 5.25 22.91
CA ASN A 585 -9.84 4.01 23.66
C ASN A 585 -8.79 2.93 23.36
N THR A 586 -8.08 2.51 24.40
CA THR A 586 -6.85 1.72 24.28
C THR A 586 -7.04 0.31 24.85
N ILE A 587 -6.78 -0.70 24.02
CA ILE A 587 -6.90 -2.13 24.35
C ILE A 587 -5.54 -2.82 24.12
N LEU A 588 -4.89 -3.24 25.20
CA LEU A 588 -3.63 -4.00 25.15
C LEU A 588 -3.86 -5.41 25.69
N SER A 589 -3.60 -6.44 24.88
CA SER A 589 -3.85 -7.84 25.24
C SER A 589 -2.66 -8.73 24.86
N ALA A 590 -1.96 -9.28 25.85
CA ALA A 590 -0.77 -10.11 25.64
C ALA A 590 -0.90 -11.48 26.29
N ALA A 591 -0.21 -12.48 25.74
CA ALA A 591 -0.01 -13.75 26.44
C ALA A 591 0.97 -13.61 27.61
N LYS A 592 2.05 -12.87 27.38
CA LYS A 592 3.14 -12.60 28.32
C LYS A 592 3.10 -11.11 28.70
N ASP A 593 4.25 -10.45 28.83
CA ASP A 593 4.33 -9.13 29.44
C ASP A 593 3.72 -8.02 28.58
N ILE A 594 3.28 -6.96 29.23
CA ILE A 594 2.95 -5.66 28.63
C ILE A 594 3.90 -4.64 29.25
N ASN A 595 4.71 -3.94 28.46
CA ASN A 595 5.67 -2.94 28.93
C ASN A 595 5.52 -1.64 28.14
N ILE A 596 5.02 -0.59 28.81
CA ILE A 596 4.73 0.73 28.22
C ILE A 596 5.49 1.82 28.99
N GLU A 597 5.80 2.95 28.35
CA GLU A 597 6.11 4.20 29.06
C GLU A 597 4.82 4.83 29.58
N ASN A 598 4.21 5.81 28.91
CA ASN A 598 2.92 6.39 29.33
C ASN A 598 1.75 6.03 28.39
N ILE A 599 0.53 6.10 28.92
CA ILE A 599 -0.73 6.00 28.17
C ILE A 599 -1.58 7.23 28.48
N ASN A 600 -2.03 7.94 27.45
CA ASN A 600 -3.00 9.01 27.49
C ASN A 600 -4.17 8.62 26.57
N SER A 601 -5.27 8.13 27.16
CA SER A 601 -6.51 7.78 26.45
C SER A 601 -7.48 8.95 26.56
N ILE A 602 -7.83 9.61 25.46
CA ILE A 602 -8.60 10.88 25.42
C ILE A 602 -9.51 10.90 24.18
N SER A 603 -10.83 11.08 24.35
CA SER A 603 -11.79 11.14 23.22
C SER A 603 -12.41 12.53 22.92
N SER A 604 -12.51 13.45 23.88
CA SER A 604 -13.15 14.76 23.64
C SER A 604 -12.82 15.87 24.66
N GLU A 605 -13.02 17.13 24.25
CA GLU A 605 -12.69 18.32 25.05
C GLU A 605 -13.88 19.22 25.44
N ASN A 606 -15.09 18.99 24.92
CA ASN A 606 -16.21 19.94 24.98
C ASN A 606 -16.88 20.09 26.37
N GLY A 607 -16.15 19.85 27.47
CA GLY A 607 -16.59 20.08 28.87
C GLY A 607 -17.72 19.19 29.38
N LEU A 608 -18.29 18.37 28.51
CA LEU A 608 -19.45 17.51 28.71
C LEU A 608 -19.14 16.11 28.14
N GLY A 609 -18.00 15.54 28.54
CA GLY A 609 -17.55 14.24 28.06
C GLY A 609 -18.59 13.15 28.35
N SER A 610 -18.89 12.32 27.36
CA SER A 610 -19.54 11.03 27.62
C SER A 610 -18.53 10.11 28.30
N GLY A 611 -19.00 9.25 29.20
CA GLY A 611 -18.14 8.43 30.08
C GLY A 611 -17.50 7.22 29.40
N ASP A 612 -17.07 7.40 28.15
CA ASP A 612 -16.73 6.34 27.20
C ASP A 612 -15.21 6.20 26.95
N ASP A 613 -14.35 7.04 27.55
CA ASP A 613 -12.90 6.84 27.51
C ASP A 613 -12.54 5.51 28.22
N PHE A 614 -11.66 4.68 27.67
CA PHE A 614 -11.10 3.58 28.47
C PHE A 614 -9.68 3.14 28.12
N ALA A 615 -9.01 2.57 29.11
CA ALA A 615 -7.76 1.84 28.97
C ALA A 615 -7.90 0.43 29.56
N PHE A 616 -7.93 -0.59 28.70
CA PHE A 616 -7.98 -2.00 29.08
C PHE A 616 -6.63 -2.69 28.83
N LEU A 617 -6.01 -3.23 29.88
CA LEU A 617 -4.71 -3.90 29.80
C LEU A 617 -4.82 -5.33 30.38
N SER A 618 -4.50 -6.36 29.59
CA SER A 618 -4.66 -7.76 30.00
C SER A 618 -3.46 -8.63 29.61
N SER A 619 -2.85 -9.28 30.60
CA SER A 619 -1.76 -10.26 30.42
C SER A 619 -2.20 -11.63 30.94
N LYS A 620 -2.09 -12.67 30.11
CA LYS A 620 -2.57 -14.03 30.45
C LYS A 620 -1.64 -14.84 31.35
N THR A 621 -0.33 -14.56 31.32
CA THR A 621 0.70 -15.30 32.09
C THR A 621 1.85 -14.42 32.59
N GLY A 622 1.89 -13.13 32.22
CA GLY A 622 3.01 -12.24 32.47
C GLY A 622 2.65 -10.99 33.26
N LYS A 623 3.62 -10.07 33.28
CA LYS A 623 3.63 -8.84 34.06
C LYS A 623 3.18 -7.66 33.22
N ILE A 624 2.37 -6.77 33.80
CA ILE A 624 2.02 -5.48 33.21
C ILE A 624 2.89 -4.41 33.86
N THR A 625 3.60 -3.62 33.05
CA THR A 625 4.48 -2.52 33.46
C THR A 625 4.09 -1.24 32.72
N VAL A 626 3.89 -0.16 33.45
CA VAL A 626 3.61 1.18 32.91
C VAL A 626 4.30 2.24 33.77
N ASN A 627 4.51 3.44 33.25
CA ASN A 627 4.91 4.60 34.05
C ASN A 627 3.67 5.38 34.54
N THR A 628 2.85 5.86 33.60
CA THR A 628 1.58 6.59 33.86
C THR A 628 0.46 6.13 32.93
N ILE A 629 -0.77 6.12 33.45
CA ILE A 629 -2.02 6.00 32.68
C ILE A 629 -2.89 7.22 32.99
N ARG A 630 -3.29 7.96 31.95
CA ARG A 630 -4.22 9.08 31.99
C ARG A 630 -5.47 8.71 31.20
N VAL A 631 -6.62 8.75 31.87
CA VAL A 631 -7.95 8.56 31.26
C VAL A 631 -8.85 9.65 31.86
N PRO A 632 -9.11 10.77 31.17
CA PRO A 632 -9.80 11.91 31.77
C PRO A 632 -11.29 11.67 32.06
N PHE A 633 -12.02 10.92 31.22
CA PHE A 633 -13.49 10.78 31.30
C PHE A 633 -13.99 9.33 31.08
N GLY A 634 -13.52 8.35 31.86
CA GLY A 634 -14.06 6.99 31.76
C GLY A 634 -13.39 5.95 32.68
N SER A 635 -12.95 4.79 32.18
CA SER A 635 -12.47 3.67 33.03
C SER A 635 -11.05 3.16 32.75
N ILE A 636 -10.42 2.58 33.77
CA ILE A 636 -9.16 1.84 33.67
C ILE A 636 -9.36 0.44 34.23
N ASP A 637 -9.18 -0.58 33.39
CA ASP A 637 -9.30 -2.00 33.73
C ASP A 637 -7.98 -2.74 33.45
N ILE A 638 -7.32 -3.21 34.51
CA ILE A 638 -6.01 -3.89 34.42
C ILE A 638 -6.11 -5.30 34.99
N ASN A 639 -5.73 -6.30 34.20
CA ASN A 639 -5.73 -7.71 34.56
C ASN A 639 -4.34 -8.33 34.29
N ALA A 640 -3.49 -8.38 35.32
CA ALA A 640 -2.18 -9.03 35.24
C ALA A 640 -2.24 -10.46 35.82
N ALA A 641 -1.85 -11.46 35.04
CA ALA A 641 -1.72 -12.82 35.56
C ALA A 641 -0.53 -13.00 36.51
N ASP A 642 0.51 -12.18 36.39
CA ASP A 642 1.61 -12.11 37.35
C ASP A 642 1.49 -10.82 38.20
N VAL A 643 2.37 -9.85 37.95
CA VAL A 643 2.52 -8.58 38.66
C VAL A 643 1.93 -7.44 37.83
N PHE A 644 1.32 -6.46 38.49
CA PHE A 644 1.18 -5.12 37.94
C PHE A 644 2.26 -4.21 38.52
N GLN A 645 2.95 -3.41 37.69
CA GLN A 645 3.91 -2.40 38.12
C GLN A 645 3.66 -1.04 37.50
N ALA A 646 3.38 -0.03 38.34
CA ALA A 646 3.47 1.38 37.98
C ALA A 646 4.82 1.97 38.45
N LYS A 647 5.59 2.56 37.52
CA LYS A 647 6.91 3.16 37.77
C LYS A 647 6.86 4.63 38.20
N GLY A 648 5.83 5.37 37.78
CA GLY A 648 5.62 6.76 38.19
C GLY A 648 5.27 6.86 39.68
N THR A 649 5.01 8.07 40.16
CA THR A 649 4.52 8.25 41.54
C THR A 649 3.02 7.96 41.59
N PHE A 650 2.48 7.28 42.61
CA PHE A 650 1.04 6.89 42.67
C PHE A 650 0.03 7.91 42.08
N LEU A 651 0.08 9.19 42.47
CA LEU A 651 -0.82 10.26 41.96
C LEU A 651 -0.43 10.85 40.59
N GLY A 652 0.81 10.64 40.14
CA GLY A 652 1.26 10.94 38.78
C GLY A 652 1.16 9.75 37.83
N SER A 653 0.99 8.52 38.33
CA SER A 653 0.74 7.30 37.56
C SER A 653 -0.72 7.14 37.16
N PHE A 654 -1.63 7.85 37.84
CA PHE A 654 -3.05 7.95 37.48
C PHE A 654 -3.48 9.40 37.57
N THR A 655 -3.50 10.10 36.43
CA THR A 655 -3.89 11.52 36.36
C THR A 655 -5.29 11.67 35.77
N PHE A 656 -6.13 12.45 36.45
CA PHE A 656 -7.53 12.71 36.06
C PHE A 656 -7.75 14.21 35.86
N SER A 657 -8.59 14.59 34.91
CA SER A 657 -8.90 15.99 34.63
C SER A 657 -10.32 16.15 34.10
N GLY A 658 -11.31 15.84 34.95
CA GLY A 658 -12.74 15.89 34.64
C GLY A 658 -13.59 16.11 35.90
N PRO A 659 -14.89 16.40 35.76
CA PRO A 659 -15.79 16.75 36.88
C PRO A 659 -16.35 15.54 37.64
N SER A 660 -15.88 14.33 37.35
CA SER A 660 -16.44 13.06 37.84
C SER A 660 -15.37 12.01 38.09
N ASP A 661 -15.54 11.24 39.17
CA ASP A 661 -14.65 10.17 39.62
C ASP A 661 -14.41 9.11 38.51
N VAL A 662 -13.15 8.91 38.11
CA VAL A 662 -12.72 7.93 37.09
C VAL A 662 -12.56 6.54 37.74
N PRO A 663 -13.44 5.55 37.45
CA PRO A 663 -13.31 4.19 38.01
C PRO A 663 -12.03 3.48 37.56
N ILE A 664 -11.24 3.04 38.54
CA ILE A 664 -10.09 2.15 38.35
C ILE A 664 -10.37 0.78 38.97
N SER A 665 -10.06 -0.26 38.20
CA SER A 665 -10.17 -1.68 38.52
C SER A 665 -8.83 -2.36 38.22
N ILE A 666 -8.16 -2.89 39.24
CA ILE A 666 -6.89 -3.61 39.10
C ILE A 666 -7.01 -5.00 39.72
N GLN A 667 -6.70 -6.01 38.92
CA GLN A 667 -6.57 -7.41 39.32
C GLN A 667 -5.16 -7.89 38.98
N ALA A 668 -4.46 -8.44 39.99
CA ALA A 668 -3.19 -9.15 39.85
C ALA A 668 -3.27 -10.47 40.63
N GLN A 669 -2.61 -11.53 40.18
CA GLN A 669 -2.51 -12.78 40.98
C GLN A 669 -1.34 -12.72 41.96
N GLN A 670 -0.26 -12.04 41.58
CA GLN A 670 0.83 -11.66 42.46
C GLN A 670 0.72 -10.17 42.81
N ASN A 671 1.85 -9.51 43.02
CA ASN A 671 1.89 -8.24 43.74
C ASN A 671 1.54 -7.03 42.84
N ILE A 672 0.71 -6.13 43.36
CA ILE A 672 0.53 -4.77 42.83
C ILE A 672 1.68 -3.90 43.34
N ASN A 673 2.61 -3.61 42.45
CA ASN A 673 3.81 -2.81 42.73
C ASN A 673 3.59 -1.37 42.24
N ILE A 674 3.49 -0.40 43.14
CA ILE A 674 3.36 1.02 42.74
C ILE A 674 4.51 1.80 43.36
N GLN A 675 5.14 2.67 42.57
CA GLN A 675 6.23 3.51 43.06
C GLN A 675 5.71 4.88 43.54
N HIS A 676 6.45 5.52 44.45
CA HIS A 676 6.20 6.88 44.91
C HIS A 676 7.51 7.51 45.38
N GLY A 677 7.92 8.64 44.79
CA GLY A 677 9.21 9.26 45.08
C GLY A 677 10.42 8.33 44.88
N GLY A 678 10.31 7.34 43.99
CA GLY A 678 11.30 6.27 43.79
C GLY A 678 11.18 5.06 44.74
N VAL A 679 10.43 5.18 45.85
CA VAL A 679 10.18 4.06 46.78
C VAL A 679 9.18 3.09 46.16
N LYS A 680 9.44 1.77 46.28
CA LYS A 680 8.59 0.70 45.75
C LYS A 680 7.66 0.15 46.84
N LEU A 681 6.35 0.28 46.64
CA LEU A 681 5.29 -0.40 47.41
C LEU A 681 4.99 -1.73 46.70
N THR A 682 4.79 -2.86 47.41
CA THR A 682 5.09 -4.19 46.82
C THR A 682 3.99 -5.27 46.91
N ASP A 683 2.69 -4.96 47.01
CA ASP A 683 1.66 -5.92 47.50
C ASP A 683 0.18 -5.58 47.08
N GLY A 684 -0.62 -4.80 47.86
CA GLY A 684 -1.98 -4.27 47.48
C GLY A 684 -2.72 -3.24 48.40
N ILE A 685 -2.04 -2.46 49.26
CA ILE A 685 -2.53 -1.43 50.23
C ILE A 685 -3.11 -1.86 51.62
N ALA A 686 -2.41 -1.47 52.70
CA ALA A 686 -2.84 -1.41 54.11
C ALA A 686 -2.12 -0.27 54.87
N VAL A 687 -2.78 0.49 55.75
CA VAL A 687 -2.23 1.74 56.33
C VAL A 687 -1.69 1.57 57.76
N GLU A 688 -0.52 2.16 58.04
CA GLU A 688 0.11 2.30 59.37
C GLU A 688 0.23 3.80 59.76
N LYS A 689 0.76 4.09 60.96
CA LYS A 689 1.19 5.44 61.37
C LYS A 689 2.58 5.42 61.99
N ASP A 690 3.33 6.51 61.80
CA ASP A 690 4.61 6.72 62.47
C ASP A 690 4.43 7.17 63.93
N THR A 691 5.53 7.29 64.67
CA THR A 691 5.54 7.76 66.07
C THR A 691 5.24 9.25 66.26
N ALA A 692 5.10 10.01 65.17
CA ALA A 692 4.62 11.40 65.17
C ALA A 692 3.13 11.52 64.78
N GLY A 693 2.50 10.41 64.36
CA GLY A 693 1.10 10.34 63.96
C GLY A 693 0.83 10.51 62.45
N ASN A 694 1.87 10.61 61.62
CA ASN A 694 1.74 10.69 60.16
C ASN A 694 1.26 9.36 59.58
N THR A 695 0.43 9.41 58.54
CA THR A 695 -0.13 8.24 57.87
C THR A 695 0.87 7.61 56.89
N ILE A 696 1.15 6.32 57.05
CA ILE A 696 2.05 5.53 56.18
C ILE A 696 1.21 4.57 55.34
N TYR A 697 1.34 4.64 54.01
CA TYR A 697 0.69 3.69 53.10
C TYR A 697 1.59 2.45 52.92
N ARG A 698 1.40 1.40 53.74
CA ARG A 698 2.07 0.10 53.52
C ARG A 698 1.33 -0.71 52.46
N VAL A 699 2.07 -1.61 51.83
CA VAL A 699 1.60 -2.52 50.81
C VAL A 699 0.75 -3.73 51.38
N LYS A 700 -0.46 -4.22 50.99
CA LYS A 700 -0.96 -5.62 51.30
C LYS A 700 -2.13 -6.14 50.39
N ALA A 701 -2.17 -7.43 49.96
CA ALA A 701 -3.27 -8.03 49.17
C ALA A 701 -3.77 -9.42 49.67
N ASP A 702 -5.01 -9.84 49.36
CA ASP A 702 -5.55 -11.19 49.61
C ASP A 702 -6.63 -11.71 48.62
N GLY A 703 -6.68 -11.19 47.39
CA GLY A 703 -7.38 -11.84 46.27
C GLY A 703 -8.79 -11.33 45.91
N ARG A 704 -9.22 -10.16 46.41
CA ARG A 704 -10.43 -9.46 45.97
C ARG A 704 -10.09 -8.12 45.31
N ARG A 705 -10.97 -7.64 44.42
CA ARG A 705 -10.74 -6.45 43.56
C ARG A 705 -10.52 -5.18 44.38
N VAL A 706 -9.57 -4.34 43.96
CA VAL A 706 -9.38 -3.00 44.51
C VAL A 706 -10.15 -2.00 43.65
N PHE A 707 -11.08 -1.27 44.28
CA PHE A 707 -11.82 -0.16 43.66
C PHE A 707 -11.33 1.17 44.24
N PHE A 708 -11.00 2.12 43.37
CA PHE A 708 -10.69 3.49 43.78
C PHE A 708 -11.84 4.43 43.45
N ARG A 709 -12.20 5.29 44.40
CA ARG A 709 -13.15 6.40 44.20
C ARG A 709 -12.57 7.67 44.82
N GLY A 710 -11.92 8.48 44.00
CA GLY A 710 -11.40 9.78 44.42
C GLY A 710 -12.50 10.84 44.40
N ARG A 711 -12.58 11.66 45.45
CA ARG A 711 -13.38 12.89 45.48
C ARG A 711 -12.56 13.98 46.18
N GLY A 712 -12.77 15.24 45.77
CA GLY A 712 -11.89 16.35 46.13
C GLY A 712 -11.69 16.61 47.63
N ASP A 713 -10.47 17.05 47.94
CA ASP A 713 -9.93 17.69 49.15
C ASP A 713 -10.08 17.00 50.52
N ASP A 714 -11.14 16.23 50.79
CA ASP A 714 -11.32 15.45 52.03
C ASP A 714 -11.67 13.98 51.73
N SER A 715 -10.65 13.12 51.68
CA SER A 715 -10.78 11.71 51.29
C SER A 715 -11.05 10.76 52.48
N GLN A 716 -12.09 9.94 52.40
CA GLN A 716 -12.27 8.75 53.24
C GLN A 716 -12.55 7.49 52.41
N ILE A 717 -11.92 6.38 52.80
CA ILE A 717 -12.03 5.06 52.18
C ILE A 717 -13.10 4.24 52.91
N ILE A 718 -13.91 3.47 52.17
CA ILE A 718 -14.96 2.61 52.72
C ILE A 718 -14.62 1.14 52.38
N PHE A 719 -14.71 0.24 53.36
CA PHE A 719 -14.52 -1.20 53.15
C PHE A 719 -15.85 -1.89 52.82
N VAL A 720 -15.82 -2.77 51.81
CA VAL A 720 -16.98 -3.57 51.37
C VAL A 720 -16.66 -5.06 51.37
N ASP A 721 -17.69 -5.89 51.48
CA ASP A 721 -17.59 -7.35 51.35
C ASP A 721 -17.46 -7.81 49.88
N GLU A 722 -17.40 -9.13 49.67
CA GLU A 722 -17.26 -9.73 48.34
C GLU A 722 -18.47 -9.56 47.40
N ASN A 723 -19.58 -9.05 47.93
CA ASN A 723 -20.80 -8.72 47.20
C ASN A 723 -21.01 -7.20 47.08
N GLY A 724 -20.09 -6.38 47.59
CA GLY A 724 -20.12 -4.91 47.53
C GLY A 724 -20.84 -4.21 48.70
N ASN A 725 -21.20 -4.93 49.77
CA ASN A 725 -21.91 -4.33 50.92
C ASN A 725 -20.93 -3.69 51.92
N PRO A 726 -21.17 -2.47 52.43
CA PRO A 726 -20.36 -1.88 53.49
C PRO A 726 -20.42 -2.68 54.79
N VAL A 727 -19.27 -2.91 55.43
CA VAL A 727 -19.18 -3.67 56.70
C VAL A 727 -19.60 -2.77 57.89
N PRO A 728 -20.72 -3.04 58.60
CA PRO A 728 -21.24 -2.11 59.62
C PRO A 728 -20.74 -2.40 61.05
N ASP A 729 -20.72 -1.35 61.89
CA ASP A 729 -20.49 -1.34 63.34
C ASP A 729 -19.05 -1.76 63.82
N ARG A 730 -18.30 -1.01 64.64
CA ARG A 730 -18.49 0.29 65.36
C ARG A 730 -17.17 1.09 65.54
N PRO A 731 -17.20 2.37 65.99
CA PRO A 731 -16.35 3.41 65.39
C PRO A 731 -15.36 4.09 66.35
N ILE A 732 -14.47 4.91 65.77
CA ILE A 732 -13.92 6.12 66.39
C ILE A 732 -14.09 7.28 65.40
N THR A 733 -14.52 8.44 65.89
CA THR A 733 -14.62 9.69 65.11
C THR A 733 -13.70 10.74 65.73
N VAL A 734 -12.94 11.44 64.91
CA VAL A 734 -12.22 12.67 65.31
C VAL A 734 -12.48 13.71 64.23
N ASN A 735 -13.08 14.82 64.63
CA ASN A 735 -13.24 16.00 63.77
C ASN A 735 -12.26 17.09 64.25
N SER A 736 -11.56 17.72 63.31
CA SER A 736 -11.16 19.13 63.41
C SER A 736 -12.44 20.01 63.36
N VAL A 737 -12.47 21.30 63.67
CA VAL A 737 -11.52 22.39 63.39
C VAL A 737 -11.54 23.40 64.54
N ALA A 738 -10.46 24.17 64.74
CA ALA A 738 -10.51 25.37 65.56
C ALA A 738 -11.26 26.49 64.82
N PHE A 739 -12.45 26.86 65.33
CA PHE A 739 -13.30 27.90 64.74
C PHE A 739 -13.19 29.19 65.58
N ASP A 740 -12.61 30.26 65.01
CA ASP A 740 -12.56 31.56 65.67
C ASP A 740 -13.87 32.32 65.44
N VAL A 741 -14.69 32.41 66.48
CA VAL A 741 -15.98 33.12 66.47
C VAL A 741 -15.86 34.64 66.32
N ASN A 742 -14.66 35.21 66.39
CA ASN A 742 -14.45 36.66 66.40
C ASN A 742 -14.22 37.28 64.99
N SER A 743 -14.11 36.46 63.93
CA SER A 743 -13.65 36.91 62.60
C SER A 743 -14.73 36.98 61.51
N ILE A 744 -16.02 36.98 61.85
CA ILE A 744 -17.13 36.92 60.88
C ILE A 744 -18.13 38.08 61.13
N SER A 745 -18.42 38.85 60.08
CA SER A 745 -19.36 39.98 60.09
C SER A 745 -20.82 39.58 59.81
N THR A 746 -21.76 40.47 60.08
CA THR A 746 -23.20 40.18 60.28
C THR A 746 -24.06 39.96 59.03
N ASP A 747 -23.55 40.19 57.82
CA ASP A 747 -24.39 40.64 56.70
C ASP A 747 -24.54 39.65 55.52
N GLU A 748 -24.22 38.35 55.68
CA GLU A 748 -24.55 37.30 54.69
C GLU A 748 -25.22 36.07 55.33
N SER A 749 -26.17 35.44 54.62
CA SER A 749 -27.01 34.35 55.12
C SER A 749 -27.73 33.60 53.99
N PHE A 750 -27.72 32.25 54.00
CA PHE A 750 -28.70 31.42 53.27
C PHE A 750 -29.06 30.09 53.98
N THR A 751 -30.26 29.59 53.68
CA THR A 751 -30.99 28.43 54.22
C THR A 751 -30.37 27.09 53.77
N ALA A 752 -30.19 25.99 54.52
CA ALA A 752 -30.85 25.35 55.69
C ALA A 752 -32.01 24.36 55.36
N GLY A 753 -31.80 23.06 55.65
CA GLY A 753 -32.80 21.97 55.53
C GLY A 753 -32.29 20.64 56.11
N LEU A 754 -33.12 19.88 56.85
CA LEU A 754 -32.69 18.72 57.66
C LEU A 754 -33.82 17.70 57.98
N ILE A 755 -33.75 16.48 57.41
CA ILE A 755 -34.57 15.27 57.70
C ILE A 755 -33.71 14.03 57.31
N VAL A 756 -33.35 13.00 58.09
CA VAL A 756 -33.53 12.59 59.51
C VAL A 756 -34.92 12.02 59.88
N LYS A 757 -35.12 10.75 60.29
CA LYS A 757 -34.33 9.48 60.46
C LYS A 757 -35.35 8.29 60.48
N LYS A 758 -35.03 6.99 60.57
CA LYS A 758 -34.38 6.23 61.67
C LYS A 758 -34.38 4.72 61.33
N GLY A 759 -33.49 3.91 61.91
CA GLY A 759 -33.59 2.44 61.84
C GLY A 759 -34.78 1.86 62.63
N GLY A 760 -35.46 0.89 62.01
CA GLY A 760 -36.63 0.15 62.49
C GLY A 760 -37.01 -0.92 61.46
N VAL A 761 -37.85 -1.89 61.81
CA VAL A 761 -38.21 -3.00 60.89
C VAL A 761 -39.33 -2.55 59.94
N ASP A 762 -39.24 -2.99 58.68
CA ASP A 762 -40.15 -2.83 57.54
C ASP A 762 -40.34 -1.45 56.86
N ALA A 763 -39.77 -1.39 55.65
CA ALA A 763 -40.26 -0.78 54.40
C ALA A 763 -40.35 0.77 54.19
N GLY A 764 -39.99 1.18 52.97
CA GLY A 764 -40.46 2.42 52.32
C GLY A 764 -39.38 3.47 51.96
N LEU A 765 -39.17 3.71 50.65
CA LEU A 765 -38.37 4.82 50.11
C LEU A 765 -39.22 5.61 49.10
N TYR A 766 -39.45 6.91 49.34
CA TYR A 766 -40.32 7.73 48.49
C TYR A 766 -39.89 9.22 48.40
N GLY A 767 -39.12 9.56 47.37
CA GLY A 767 -38.96 10.95 46.89
C GLY A 767 -37.56 11.56 47.03
N ALA A 768 -37.27 12.56 46.19
CA ALA A 768 -35.92 13.09 45.97
C ALA A 768 -35.93 14.57 45.49
N PHE A 769 -34.70 15.12 45.44
CA PHE A 769 -34.22 16.44 44.99
C PHE A 769 -34.99 17.21 43.89
N GLY A 770 -34.78 18.53 43.89
CA GLY A 770 -34.73 19.33 42.66
C GLY A 770 -35.74 20.48 42.58
N ASP A 771 -35.33 21.60 41.96
CA ASP A 771 -36.16 22.79 41.80
C ASP A 771 -37.22 22.66 40.69
N THR A 772 -38.21 23.55 40.77
CA THR A 772 -39.27 23.88 39.77
C THR A 772 -40.64 23.21 40.02
N PHE A 773 -41.68 24.06 40.06
CA PHE A 773 -43.09 23.65 40.13
C PHE A 773 -43.59 23.08 38.79
N LEU A 774 -44.57 22.16 38.86
CA LEU A 774 -45.73 22.25 37.96
C LEU A 774 -47.00 21.66 38.60
N SER A 775 -48.14 22.20 38.18
CA SER A 775 -49.49 21.83 38.63
C SER A 775 -50.07 20.68 37.81
N GLY A 776 -50.76 19.72 38.44
CA GLY A 776 -51.60 18.76 37.71
C GLY A 776 -51.66 17.32 38.22
N SER A 777 -51.80 17.11 39.53
CA SER A 777 -52.23 15.80 40.07
C SER A 777 -53.23 16.01 41.20
N SER A 778 -54.26 15.17 41.27
CA SER A 778 -55.40 15.30 42.19
C SER A 778 -55.18 14.67 43.57
N ASP A 779 -54.08 13.92 43.75
CA ASP A 779 -54.00 12.92 44.82
C ASP A 779 -53.14 13.35 46.03
N ILE A 780 -52.71 14.62 46.09
CA ILE A 780 -52.08 15.22 47.28
C ILE A 780 -52.80 16.52 47.63
N ASN A 781 -53.80 16.43 48.51
CA ASN A 781 -54.51 17.57 49.06
C ASN A 781 -53.92 17.97 50.42
N VAL A 782 -53.75 19.27 50.64
CA VAL A 782 -53.32 19.86 51.92
C VAL A 782 -54.54 19.98 52.86
N VAL A 783 -54.35 19.87 54.18
CA VAL A 783 -54.92 20.75 55.26
C VAL A 783 -54.93 20.09 56.65
N GLY A 784 -54.42 20.83 57.65
CA GLY A 784 -55.08 21.02 58.96
C GLY A 784 -54.95 19.95 60.06
N ILE A 785 -54.36 20.36 61.19
CA ILE A 785 -54.56 19.70 62.50
C ILE A 785 -55.96 20.09 63.05
N PRO A 786 -56.74 19.19 63.70
CA PRO A 786 -58.21 19.26 63.58
C PRO A 786 -59.00 19.50 64.87
N LYS A 787 -60.28 19.91 64.70
CA LYS A 787 -61.47 19.36 65.39
C LYS A 787 -62.78 19.97 64.83
N PRO A 788 -63.97 19.34 64.93
CA PRO A 788 -64.25 18.00 65.49
C PRO A 788 -65.22 17.08 64.67
N ILE A 789 -65.28 15.79 65.06
CA ILE A 789 -66.44 14.84 65.00
C ILE A 789 -66.81 14.12 63.66
N GLN A 790 -66.52 12.79 63.65
CA GLN A 790 -67.37 11.61 63.26
C GLN A 790 -68.01 11.48 61.85
N PRO A 791 -68.32 10.24 61.36
CA PRO A 791 -67.63 8.95 61.51
C PRO A 791 -67.53 8.12 60.19
N ASN A 792 -67.05 6.86 60.30
CA ASN A 792 -67.10 5.74 59.32
C ASN A 792 -68.54 5.48 58.78
N PRO A 793 -68.81 4.73 57.66
CA PRO A 793 -68.20 3.39 57.41
C PRO A 793 -67.99 2.84 55.96
N ASP A 794 -67.14 1.80 55.89
CA ASP A 794 -67.11 0.58 55.03
C ASP A 794 -66.99 0.61 53.47
N GLY A 795 -66.29 -0.41 52.91
CA GLY A 795 -66.22 -0.71 51.45
C GLY A 795 -65.05 -1.61 51.00
N GLU A 796 -65.28 -2.93 50.86
CA GLU A 796 -64.29 -3.98 50.54
C GLU A 796 -63.79 -3.99 49.05
N ILE A 797 -62.55 -4.39 48.70
CA ILE A 797 -62.03 -5.75 48.34
C ILE A 797 -62.94 -6.50 47.30
N VAL A 798 -62.48 -6.99 46.13
CA VAL A 798 -62.12 -8.42 45.85
C VAL A 798 -61.65 -8.69 44.39
N GLN A 799 -60.54 -9.45 44.28
CA GLN A 799 -60.06 -10.46 43.29
C GLN A 799 -60.60 -10.68 41.84
N ARG A 800 -59.67 -11.10 40.94
CA ARG A 800 -59.71 -12.22 39.92
C ARG A 800 -60.75 -12.20 38.77
N GLN A 801 -60.63 -12.95 37.64
CA GLN A 801 -59.54 -13.59 36.85
C GLN A 801 -60.20 -14.26 35.59
N LEU A 802 -59.42 -14.70 34.58
CA LEU A 802 -59.81 -15.57 33.42
C LEU A 802 -60.54 -14.81 32.28
N ASN A 803 -60.45 -15.19 30.98
CA ASN A 803 -59.64 -16.25 30.34
C ASN A 803 -59.25 -15.91 28.87
N GLN A 804 -58.66 -16.88 28.16
CA GLN A 804 -58.01 -16.79 26.85
C GLN A 804 -58.92 -17.23 25.66
N ASP A 805 -58.40 -17.13 24.42
CA ASP A 805 -58.93 -17.58 23.11
C ASP A 805 -59.97 -16.66 22.42
N GLU A 806 -59.97 -16.42 21.09
CA GLU A 806 -59.10 -16.93 20.00
C GLU A 806 -59.00 -15.97 18.76
N LYS A 807 -57.87 -16.06 18.03
CA LYS A 807 -57.64 -15.84 16.57
C LYS A 807 -57.80 -14.46 15.85
N ASN A 808 -56.66 -14.05 15.24
CA ASN A 808 -56.42 -13.54 13.86
C ASN A 808 -56.02 -12.05 13.61
N SER A 809 -55.03 -11.91 12.70
CA SER A 809 -54.14 -10.76 12.41
C SER A 809 -54.66 -9.82 11.28
N ILE A 810 -54.02 -8.75 10.75
CA ILE A 810 -52.60 -8.49 10.34
C ILE A 810 -52.22 -6.96 10.40
N CYS A 811 -51.02 -6.66 10.92
CA CYS A 811 -49.95 -5.63 10.66
C CYS A 811 -50.17 -4.36 9.76
N PRO A 812 -49.18 -3.42 9.66
CA PRO A 812 -48.44 -2.65 10.69
C PRO A 812 -48.16 -1.15 10.32
N PRO A 813 -47.53 -0.32 11.19
CA PRO A 813 -46.88 0.95 10.80
C PRO A 813 -45.34 0.85 10.69
N GLN A 814 -44.71 1.76 9.93
CA GLN A 814 -43.24 1.91 9.81
C GLN A 814 -42.69 2.99 10.75
N THR A 815 -41.39 2.88 11.09
CA THR A 815 -40.59 3.97 11.68
C THR A 815 -39.65 4.57 10.62
N THR A 816 -39.67 5.90 10.47
CA THR A 816 -38.75 6.65 9.61
C THR A 816 -38.13 7.81 10.40
N VAL A 817 -36.82 8.00 10.25
CA VAL A 817 -36.04 9.06 10.92
C VAL A 817 -36.15 10.37 10.12
N ALA A 818 -36.17 11.51 10.81
CA ALA A 818 -35.91 12.82 10.22
C ALA A 818 -34.99 13.64 11.13
N PHE A 819 -33.92 14.20 10.54
CA PHE A 819 -33.00 15.12 11.23
C PHE A 819 -33.62 16.50 11.40
N ASN A 820 -33.14 17.27 12.38
CA ASN A 820 -33.51 18.66 12.57
C ASN A 820 -32.25 19.53 12.67
N GLN A 821 -31.90 20.25 11.60
CA GLN A 821 -30.82 21.25 11.63
C GLN A 821 -31.40 22.62 11.99
N GLY A 822 -30.83 23.27 13.00
CA GLY A 822 -31.18 24.65 13.36
C GLY A 822 -30.35 25.69 12.59
N LYS A 823 -30.95 26.85 12.28
CA LYS A 823 -30.21 28.11 12.13
C LYS A 823 -31.07 29.35 12.35
N ASN A 824 -30.38 30.45 12.69
CA ASN A 824 -30.92 31.67 13.28
C ASN A 824 -31.85 32.50 12.37
N THR A 825 -32.65 33.35 13.01
CA THR A 825 -33.48 34.38 12.39
C THR A 825 -32.68 35.61 11.94
N ARG A 826 -32.90 36.10 10.71
CA ARG A 826 -32.82 37.54 10.39
C ARG A 826 -33.48 37.95 9.06
N GLY A 827 -34.66 38.59 9.17
CA GLY A 827 -35.23 39.54 8.20
C GLY A 827 -35.90 39.00 6.92
N GLY A 828 -36.85 39.78 6.39
CA GLY A 828 -37.14 39.75 4.94
C GLY A 828 -38.54 39.35 4.44
N GLN A 829 -39.59 40.11 4.79
CA GLN A 829 -40.86 40.26 4.04
C GLN A 829 -41.78 39.03 3.82
N THR A 830 -43.04 39.33 3.47
CA THR A 830 -44.18 38.40 3.39
C THR A 830 -44.68 38.19 1.96
N THR A 831 -45.02 36.94 1.62
CA THR A 831 -46.05 36.62 0.62
C THR A 831 -46.77 35.31 1.00
N THR A 832 -48.10 35.29 0.83
CA THR A 832 -48.96 34.09 0.84
C THR A 832 -48.78 33.30 -0.48
N ILE A 833 -49.35 32.10 -0.77
CA ILE A 833 -50.77 31.66 -0.72
C ILE A 833 -50.86 30.09 -0.81
N SER A 834 -51.91 29.50 -0.22
CA SER A 834 -52.55 28.17 -0.49
C SER A 834 -51.87 26.80 -0.23
N GLN A 835 -52.66 25.86 0.31
CA GLN A 835 -52.54 24.38 0.18
C GLN A 835 -53.26 23.86 -1.08
N PRO A 836 -53.11 22.57 -1.48
CA PRO A 836 -54.28 21.65 -1.36
C PRO A 836 -54.03 20.13 -1.16
N GLN A 837 -54.82 19.52 -0.25
CA GLN A 837 -55.61 18.25 -0.36
C GLN A 837 -55.08 16.90 -0.95
N ASN A 838 -55.00 15.88 -0.06
CA ASN A 838 -55.59 14.49 -0.11
C ASN A 838 -55.34 13.46 -1.27
N LYS A 839 -54.83 12.24 -0.92
CA LYS A 839 -55.53 10.90 -1.01
C LYS A 839 -54.67 9.63 -0.70
N ASP A 840 -55.34 8.49 -0.47
CA ASP A 840 -54.85 7.19 0.06
C ASP A 840 -54.47 6.09 -0.98
N THR A 841 -53.76 5.01 -0.56
CA THR A 841 -54.14 3.56 -0.67
C THR A 841 -53.03 2.56 -0.21
N CYS A 842 -53.37 1.29 0.08
CA CYS A 842 -52.49 0.22 0.61
C CYS A 842 -52.78 -1.18 0.01
N THR A 843 -51.81 -2.13 0.04
CA THR A 843 -52.07 -3.57 -0.26
C THR A 843 -51.02 -4.57 0.29
N THR A 844 -51.44 -5.41 1.27
CA THR A 844 -50.94 -6.80 1.59
C THR A 844 -49.43 -7.01 1.90
N VAL A 845 -48.84 -8.18 2.24
CA VAL A 845 -49.30 -9.60 2.35
C VAL A 845 -49.07 -10.21 3.75
N ASN A 846 -48.23 -11.25 3.94
CA ASN A 846 -48.13 -12.08 5.17
C ASN A 846 -46.75 -12.80 5.33
N LYS A 847 -46.50 -13.44 6.48
CA LYS A 847 -45.28 -14.21 6.86
C LYS A 847 -45.53 -15.72 6.98
N ASP A 848 -44.42 -16.48 7.03
CA ASP A 848 -44.31 -17.75 7.77
C ASP A 848 -42.99 -17.80 8.59
N ASN A 849 -42.85 -18.74 9.53
CA ASN A 849 -41.78 -18.76 10.56
C ASN A 849 -40.74 -19.90 10.37
N ILE A 850 -39.54 -19.80 10.99
CA ILE A 850 -39.08 -20.69 12.10
C ILE A 850 -37.61 -20.44 12.58
N LEU A 851 -37.44 -20.44 13.91
CA LEU A 851 -36.27 -20.63 14.78
C LEU A 851 -34.97 -19.79 14.72
N LYS A 852 -34.31 -19.79 15.89
CA LYS A 852 -32.94 -19.34 16.19
C LYS A 852 -31.94 -20.47 15.89
N ILE A 853 -30.68 -20.12 15.58
CA ILE A 853 -29.47 -20.40 16.40
C ILE A 853 -28.22 -19.90 15.65
N ALA A 854 -27.34 -19.21 16.38
CA ALA A 854 -25.93 -18.87 16.09
C ALA A 854 -25.44 -18.82 14.62
N GLN A 855 -25.24 -17.60 14.13
CA GLN A 855 -23.88 -17.06 13.87
C GLN A 855 -23.87 -15.54 14.06
#